data_AF-A0A397J7C9-F1
#
_entry.id   AF-A0A397J7C9-F1
#
_cell.length_a   1.000
_cell.length_b   1.000
_cell.length_c   1.000
_cell.angle_alpha   90.00
_cell.angle_beta   90.00
_cell.angle_gamma   90.00
#
_symmetry.space_group_name_H-M   'P 1'
#
loop_
_entity.id
_entity.type
_entity.pdbx_description
1 polymer ?
#
loop_
_entity_poly.entity_id
_entity_poly.type
_entity_poly.pdbx_seq_one_letter_code
_entity_poly.pdbx_strand_id
1 'polypeptide(L)'
;MNKDGWKYSKKRLSKHEFCAAIINPKKVICICGKKVKLNRKWDEDYLNRHANRNGCKRKIGQQTILCFFNTTNFDESGDISSEEEYNSDICDNMDDDDIITVDSNDNNNNDLDNILSSEDENIQLTIKNTRKRIPCPGLRSQKIRYYIERTPAQVGGTRPEWKIDREGYCVRAKNCNGEYINNNLCIECKQLKSNTKLDNRIRAKKPDKKNLKFTPNWYFENDKLKKHLRNSDLATIWNIIKDKDTTKDSNLWITIANKGLNRAFDNVDTFKGLCTVICQVINRKEEGKEMRNLQYSEEFTNFLIVLGTVSPRALELFRQNLVGRSIQNIRKLRANLSDTLTNPDLCFENVARFKRFLDKINYKGPIAAMSDNTKLKPSLRYSSRLGCIIGSILSNEETKIQEYNDIPRIINSIKDKKAIANYVHVYILQIPLPKFPPVIIALIPNNGKDSADNIANIHKKLILEIAPQLNISILSIGSDGAAAEFGAQSIILNTKTDKKVEIIDKTLNINFNCPVFSNIGPVLRIQDPKHVKKTACNVVMSGARVLTFGKHIACFEHFLKLVNLPNSVLYNGDVIKLDRQDDGAAYRSFCHQNLAQCLNGKEIKEGYEGELVDSYLNREICPIERMRMCMMAYFFLRLWHFHIDTMAHKYPHYIS
;
A
#
# COMPACT_ATOMS: atom_id res chain seq x y z
N MET A 1 -26.24 -43.40 -27.34
CA MET A 1 -25.76 -42.25 -28.15
C MET A 1 -25.49 -41.11 -27.19
N ASN A 2 -24.26 -40.62 -27.08
CA ASN A 2 -23.95 -39.47 -26.21
C ASN A 2 -23.79 -38.21 -27.07
N LYS A 3 -24.57 -37.19 -26.75
CA LYS A 3 -24.34 -35.79 -27.16
C LYS A 3 -24.05 -34.97 -25.89
N ASP A 4 -23.63 -33.72 -26.09
CA ASP A 4 -23.41 -32.70 -25.05
C ASP A 4 -22.11 -32.79 -24.23
N GLY A 5 -20.97 -32.56 -24.91
CA GLY A 5 -19.67 -32.33 -24.24
C GLY A 5 -18.60 -31.53 -25.01
N TRP A 6 -18.87 -31.06 -26.25
CA TRP A 6 -17.79 -30.70 -27.19
C TRP A 6 -17.86 -29.32 -27.86
N LYS A 7 -18.91 -28.51 -27.64
CA LYS A 7 -19.05 -27.23 -28.36
C LYS A 7 -18.16 -26.10 -27.84
N TYR A 8 -17.94 -26.01 -26.52
CA TYR A 8 -17.25 -24.88 -25.88
C TYR A 8 -16.21 -25.36 -24.86
N SER A 9 -14.91 -25.27 -25.18
CA SER A 9 -13.83 -25.73 -24.29
C SER A 9 -12.56 -24.87 -24.41
N LYS A 10 -11.79 -24.78 -23.31
CA LYS A 10 -10.51 -24.04 -23.27
C LYS A 10 -9.54 -24.50 -24.38
N LYS A 11 -9.43 -25.82 -24.59
CA LYS A 11 -8.53 -26.48 -25.57
C LYS A 11 -8.95 -26.23 -27.03
N ARG A 12 -10.23 -25.93 -27.29
CA ARG A 12 -10.74 -25.47 -28.59
C ARG A 12 -10.45 -23.98 -28.80
N LEU A 13 -10.85 -23.15 -27.84
CA LEU A 13 -10.68 -21.69 -27.90
C LEU A 13 -9.20 -21.28 -27.97
N SER A 14 -8.29 -21.99 -27.27
CA SER A 14 -6.84 -21.73 -27.33
C SER A 14 -6.17 -22.17 -28.64
N LYS A 15 -6.93 -22.83 -29.53
CA LYS A 15 -6.50 -23.21 -30.89
C LYS A 15 -7.33 -22.48 -31.97
N HIS A 16 -8.20 -21.55 -31.57
CA HIS A 16 -9.07 -20.82 -32.48
C HIS A 16 -8.27 -19.71 -33.19
N GLU A 17 -8.36 -19.63 -34.52
CA GLU A 17 -7.53 -18.77 -35.40
C GLU A 17 -7.34 -17.33 -34.89
N PHE A 18 -8.41 -16.70 -34.40
CA PHE A 18 -8.40 -15.32 -33.94
C PHE A 18 -7.99 -15.12 -32.46
N CYS A 19 -7.67 -16.17 -31.70
CA CYS A 19 -7.33 -16.09 -30.27
C CYS A 19 -5.81 -16.05 -30.04
N ALA A 20 -5.29 -14.91 -29.58
CA ALA A 20 -3.88 -14.77 -29.20
C ALA A 20 -3.61 -15.29 -27.78
N ALA A 21 -4.50 -15.02 -26.83
CA ALA A 21 -4.39 -15.48 -25.44
C ALA A 21 -5.76 -15.53 -24.75
N ILE A 22 -5.92 -16.40 -23.76
CA ILE A 22 -7.13 -16.46 -22.91
C ILE A 22 -6.82 -15.89 -21.54
N ILE A 23 -7.47 -14.78 -21.17
CA ILE A 23 -7.28 -14.11 -19.88
C ILE A 23 -8.04 -14.88 -18.80
N ASN A 24 -9.32 -15.19 -19.05
CA ASN A 24 -10.18 -15.93 -18.13
C ASN A 24 -11.34 -16.62 -18.90
N PRO A 25 -12.20 -17.42 -18.24
CA PRO A 25 -13.26 -18.18 -18.92
C PRO A 25 -14.24 -17.38 -19.80
N LYS A 26 -14.35 -16.06 -19.62
CA LYS A 26 -15.17 -15.13 -20.41
C LYS A 26 -14.41 -13.93 -21.01
N LYS A 27 -13.07 -13.89 -20.99
CA LYS A 27 -12.28 -12.81 -21.62
C LYS A 27 -11.05 -13.36 -22.35
N VAL A 28 -10.88 -12.97 -23.62
CA VAL A 28 -9.74 -13.36 -24.49
C VAL A 28 -9.09 -12.13 -25.11
N ILE A 29 -7.88 -12.29 -25.64
CA ILE A 29 -7.20 -11.32 -26.50
C ILE A 29 -7.27 -11.83 -27.94
N CYS A 30 -7.78 -11.00 -28.84
CA CYS A 30 -7.80 -11.26 -30.28
C CYS A 30 -6.41 -11.03 -30.89
N ILE A 31 -6.07 -11.69 -32.01
CA ILE A 31 -4.82 -11.47 -32.76
C ILE A 31 -4.58 -10.01 -33.21
N CYS A 32 -5.60 -9.15 -33.20
CA CYS A 32 -5.44 -7.69 -33.39
C CYS A 32 -5.08 -6.91 -32.11
N GLY A 33 -4.73 -7.60 -31.01
CA GLY A 33 -4.39 -7.04 -29.69
C GLY A 33 -5.58 -6.69 -28.79
N LYS A 34 -6.81 -6.66 -29.32
CA LYS A 34 -7.99 -6.23 -28.54
C LYS A 34 -8.52 -7.29 -27.57
N LYS A 35 -8.83 -6.87 -26.35
CA LYS A 35 -9.61 -7.65 -25.36
C LYS A 35 -11.03 -7.87 -25.88
N VAL A 36 -11.56 -9.10 -25.79
CA VAL A 36 -12.93 -9.48 -26.19
C VAL A 36 -13.62 -10.20 -25.04
N LYS A 37 -14.77 -9.67 -24.59
CA LYS A 37 -15.65 -10.30 -23.59
C LYS A 37 -16.54 -11.33 -24.30
N LEU A 38 -16.52 -12.57 -23.82
CA LEU A 38 -17.35 -13.68 -24.30
C LEU A 38 -18.63 -13.74 -23.46
N ASN A 39 -19.75 -14.09 -24.09
CA ASN A 39 -21.03 -14.20 -23.39
C ASN A 39 -21.08 -15.44 -22.49
N ARG A 40 -20.62 -16.59 -23.01
CA ARG A 40 -20.56 -17.88 -22.31
C ARG A 40 -19.10 -18.33 -22.08
N LYS A 41 -18.94 -19.34 -21.21
CA LYS A 41 -17.64 -19.91 -20.83
C LYS A 41 -17.02 -20.63 -22.04
N TRP A 42 -15.83 -20.19 -22.44
CA TRP A 42 -15.10 -20.67 -23.64
C TRP A 42 -15.85 -20.50 -24.99
N ASP A 43 -16.70 -19.47 -25.11
CA ASP A 43 -17.57 -19.23 -26.27
C ASP A 43 -16.91 -18.41 -27.40
N GLU A 44 -16.51 -19.08 -28.48
CA GLU A 44 -15.88 -18.47 -29.66
C GLU A 44 -16.84 -17.61 -30.53
N ASP A 45 -18.16 -17.72 -30.36
CA ASP A 45 -19.15 -17.04 -31.22
C ASP A 45 -19.06 -15.49 -31.12
N TYR A 46 -18.49 -14.97 -30.02
CA TYR A 46 -18.23 -13.55 -29.81
C TYR A 46 -16.85 -13.10 -30.33
N LEU A 47 -15.84 -13.96 -30.28
CA LEU A 47 -14.53 -13.71 -30.89
C LEU A 47 -14.65 -13.65 -32.43
N ASN A 48 -15.43 -14.56 -33.01
CA ASN A 48 -15.75 -14.55 -34.44
C ASN A 48 -16.50 -13.27 -34.87
N ARG A 49 -17.50 -12.83 -34.10
CA ARG A 49 -18.18 -11.53 -34.34
C ARG A 49 -17.29 -10.31 -34.13
N HIS A 50 -16.23 -10.40 -33.33
CA HIS A 50 -15.22 -9.35 -33.25
C HIS A 50 -14.33 -9.34 -34.51
N ALA A 51 -13.77 -10.49 -34.88
CA ALA A 51 -12.83 -10.65 -36.00
C ALA A 51 -13.43 -10.31 -37.38
N ASN A 52 -14.76 -10.37 -37.50
CA ASN A 52 -15.51 -10.05 -38.73
C ASN A 52 -16.18 -8.67 -38.69
N ARG A 53 -15.83 -7.79 -37.74
CA ARG A 53 -16.26 -6.38 -37.72
C ARG A 53 -15.10 -5.45 -38.06
N ASN A 54 -15.41 -4.32 -38.71
CA ASN A 54 -14.45 -3.27 -39.10
C ASN A 54 -13.61 -2.70 -37.92
N GLY A 55 -14.02 -2.94 -36.67
CA GLY A 55 -13.26 -2.57 -35.47
C GLY A 55 -12.05 -3.46 -35.15
N CYS A 56 -11.88 -4.59 -35.84
CA CYS A 56 -10.76 -5.52 -35.69
C CYS A 56 -9.67 -5.24 -36.74
N LYS A 57 -8.56 -4.60 -36.33
CA LYS A 57 -7.43 -4.23 -37.22
C LYS A 57 -6.50 -5.43 -37.58
N ARG A 58 -7.06 -6.62 -37.84
CA ARG A 58 -6.25 -7.81 -38.16
C ARG A 58 -5.63 -7.71 -39.56
N LYS A 59 -4.35 -8.02 -39.71
CA LYS A 59 -3.71 -8.32 -40.99
C LYS A 59 -3.59 -9.84 -41.15
N ILE A 60 -3.73 -10.34 -42.38
CA ILE A 60 -3.51 -11.76 -42.69
C ILE A 60 -2.03 -12.09 -42.46
N GLY A 61 -1.74 -13.19 -41.76
CA GLY A 61 -0.38 -13.58 -41.36
C GLY A 61 0.17 -12.90 -40.10
N GLN A 62 -0.61 -12.06 -39.41
CA GLN A 62 -0.13 -11.32 -38.24
C GLN A 62 -0.05 -12.19 -36.97
N GLN A 63 1.17 -12.60 -36.59
CA GLN A 63 1.44 -13.17 -35.27
C GLN A 63 1.64 -12.06 -34.22
N THR A 64 1.03 -12.19 -33.05
CA THR A 64 1.29 -11.32 -31.89
C THR A 64 2.57 -11.76 -31.17
N ILE A 65 3.31 -10.84 -30.56
CA ILE A 65 4.56 -11.17 -29.83
C ILE A 65 4.37 -12.23 -28.73
N LEU A 66 3.18 -12.29 -28.13
CA LEU A 66 2.75 -13.32 -27.17
C LEU A 66 2.92 -14.76 -27.71
N CYS A 67 2.86 -14.97 -29.02
CA CYS A 67 3.06 -16.29 -29.64
C CYS A 67 4.49 -16.83 -29.42
N PHE A 68 5.49 -15.95 -29.29
CA PHE A 68 6.88 -16.33 -29.01
C PHE A 68 7.14 -16.68 -27.54
N PHE A 69 6.25 -16.27 -26.63
CA PHE A 69 6.38 -16.52 -25.18
C PHE A 69 5.65 -17.78 -24.68
N ASN A 70 5.10 -18.60 -25.58
CA ASN A 70 4.50 -19.89 -25.24
C ASN A 70 5.56 -20.94 -24.87
N THR A 71 6.11 -20.85 -23.66
CA THR A 71 6.80 -21.97 -23.02
C THR A 71 5.78 -23.06 -22.67
N THR A 72 5.69 -24.07 -23.53
CA THR A 72 4.85 -25.24 -23.30
C THR A 72 5.40 -26.09 -22.16
N ASN A 73 4.76 -26.03 -20.99
CA ASN A 73 4.77 -27.09 -19.97
C ASN A 73 3.37 -27.18 -19.36
N PHE A 74 2.51 -27.98 -19.99
CA PHE A 74 1.27 -28.46 -19.41
C PHE A 74 1.46 -29.94 -19.07
N ASP A 75 1.80 -30.24 -17.82
CA ASP A 75 1.82 -31.62 -17.35
C ASP A 75 0.40 -32.21 -17.36
N GLU A 76 0.27 -33.42 -17.91
CA GLU A 76 -1.03 -34.10 -18.05
C GLU A 76 -1.40 -34.88 -16.78
N SER A 77 -1.92 -34.18 -15.76
CA SER A 77 -2.72 -34.80 -14.70
C SER A 77 -3.63 -33.78 -13.98
N GLY A 78 -4.85 -34.20 -13.61
CA GLY A 78 -5.83 -33.35 -12.91
C GLY A 78 -7.24 -33.49 -13.49
N ASP A 79 -8.00 -34.46 -12.97
CA ASP A 79 -9.34 -34.80 -13.47
C ASP A 79 -10.46 -33.90 -12.92
N ILE A 80 -11.68 -34.09 -13.44
CA ILE A 80 -12.83 -33.18 -13.21
C ILE A 80 -13.50 -33.41 -11.84
N SER A 81 -13.33 -32.48 -10.91
CA SER A 81 -14.18 -32.26 -9.71
C SER A 81 -13.79 -30.93 -9.05
N SER A 82 -14.68 -30.06 -8.55
CA SER A 82 -16.16 -30.01 -8.54
C SER A 82 -16.63 -28.54 -8.70
N GLU A 83 -17.93 -28.28 -8.63
CA GLU A 83 -18.53 -26.98 -8.96
C GLU A 83 -18.56 -25.99 -7.78
N GLU A 84 -18.10 -24.75 -7.99
CA GLU A 84 -18.47 -23.58 -7.18
C GLU A 84 -19.07 -22.50 -8.08
N GLU A 85 -20.19 -21.90 -7.67
CA GLU A 85 -20.94 -20.92 -8.45
C GLU A 85 -20.24 -19.55 -8.51
N TYR A 86 -19.53 -19.30 -9.62
CA TYR A 86 -18.96 -18.00 -9.93
C TYR A 86 -20.04 -17.00 -10.36
N ASN A 87 -20.70 -16.39 -9.37
CA ASN A 87 -21.70 -15.32 -9.57
C ASN A 87 -21.15 -14.20 -10.48
N SER A 88 -21.97 -13.74 -11.42
CA SER A 88 -21.49 -13.11 -12.66
C SER A 88 -21.05 -11.64 -12.56
N ASP A 89 -21.34 -10.97 -11.44
CA ASP A 89 -21.61 -9.53 -11.45
C ASP A 89 -20.46 -8.65 -10.93
N ILE A 90 -19.22 -9.17 -10.96
CA ILE A 90 -18.02 -8.47 -10.42
C ILE A 90 -16.93 -8.32 -11.53
N CYS A 91 -17.34 -8.04 -12.77
CA CYS A 91 -16.47 -8.19 -13.96
C CYS A 91 -16.42 -7.01 -14.95
N ASP A 92 -17.04 -5.87 -14.64
CA ASP A 92 -17.21 -4.74 -15.58
C ASP A 92 -16.52 -3.41 -15.21
N ASN A 93 -15.79 -3.35 -14.08
CA ASN A 93 -14.90 -2.22 -13.76
C ASN A 93 -13.43 -2.64 -13.87
N MET A 94 -12.85 -2.46 -15.07
CA MET A 94 -11.40 -2.46 -15.33
C MET A 94 -11.15 -1.49 -16.47
N ASP A 95 -10.47 -0.39 -16.18
CA ASP A 95 -10.09 0.62 -17.18
C ASP A 95 -8.95 0.09 -18.08
N ASP A 96 -8.68 0.76 -19.21
CA ASP A 96 -7.87 0.20 -20.29
C ASP A 96 -6.36 0.57 -20.23
N ASP A 97 -5.95 1.47 -19.35
CA ASP A 97 -4.59 2.03 -19.26
C ASP A 97 -3.60 1.14 -18.48
N ASP A 98 -3.20 0.02 -19.09
CA ASP A 98 -2.07 -0.82 -18.66
C ASP A 98 -1.29 -1.32 -19.90
N ILE A 99 -0.57 -0.40 -20.57
CA ILE A 99 0.36 -0.72 -21.66
C ILE A 99 1.73 -0.15 -21.30
N ILE A 100 2.59 -0.99 -20.72
CA ILE A 100 4.01 -0.69 -20.54
C ILE A 100 4.77 -1.10 -21.80
N THR A 101 5.22 -0.13 -22.58
CA THR A 101 6.27 -0.33 -23.58
C THR A 101 7.60 -0.50 -22.86
N VAL A 102 8.28 -1.62 -23.11
CA VAL A 102 9.65 -1.87 -22.62
C VAL A 102 10.59 -1.80 -23.81
N ASP A 103 11.40 -0.75 -23.86
CA ASP A 103 12.52 -0.67 -24.80
C ASP A 103 13.63 -1.64 -24.39
N SER A 104 14.21 -2.31 -25.37
CA SER A 104 15.26 -3.31 -25.19
C SER A 104 16.64 -2.67 -25.01
N ASN A 105 17.47 -3.25 -24.14
CA ASN A 105 18.91 -3.29 -24.34
C ASN A 105 19.49 -4.58 -23.75
N ASP A 106 20.21 -5.34 -24.58
CA ASP A 106 20.92 -6.55 -24.15
C ASP A 106 22.17 -6.21 -23.32
N ASN A 107 22.60 -7.17 -22.50
CA ASN A 107 24.01 -7.53 -22.42
C ASN A 107 24.14 -8.93 -21.79
N ASN A 108 24.52 -9.91 -22.61
CA ASN A 108 24.91 -11.24 -22.14
C ASN A 108 26.29 -11.17 -21.48
N ASN A 109 26.49 -11.94 -20.41
CA ASN A 109 27.80 -12.50 -20.05
C ASN A 109 27.58 -13.71 -19.14
N ASN A 110 28.12 -14.86 -19.53
CA ASN A 110 28.17 -16.09 -18.75
C ASN A 110 29.54 -16.76 -18.98
N ASP A 111 29.86 -17.70 -18.10
CA ASP A 111 31.01 -18.61 -18.11
C ASP A 111 32.40 -18.01 -17.86
N LEU A 112 33.06 -18.53 -16.80
CA LEU A 112 34.43 -19.05 -16.90
C LEU A 112 34.69 -20.12 -15.81
N ASP A 113 35.06 -21.32 -16.26
CA ASP A 113 36.14 -22.21 -15.75
C ASP A 113 36.02 -23.25 -14.59
N ASN A 114 36.20 -24.53 -15.01
CA ASN A 114 37.18 -25.56 -14.52
C ASN A 114 36.85 -26.53 -13.33
N ILE A 115 37.27 -27.82 -13.27
CA ILE A 115 38.11 -28.71 -14.16
C ILE A 115 37.93 -30.27 -13.88
N LEU A 116 38.09 -31.12 -14.92
CA LEU A 116 38.50 -32.57 -15.12
C LEU A 116 38.43 -33.66 -13.96
N SER A 117 38.05 -34.97 -14.11
CA SER A 117 38.29 -36.15 -15.03
C SER A 117 39.48 -37.09 -14.60
N SER A 118 39.71 -38.39 -14.96
CA SER A 118 38.99 -39.52 -15.65
C SER A 118 39.74 -40.91 -15.60
N GLU A 119 39.02 -42.08 -15.54
CA GLU A 119 39.39 -43.55 -15.72
C GLU A 119 40.32 -44.42 -14.78
N ASP A 120 40.04 -45.70 -14.47
CA ASP A 120 40.31 -46.78 -15.44
C ASP A 120 39.94 -48.21 -15.02
N GLU A 121 39.51 -48.94 -16.05
CA GLU A 121 39.51 -50.39 -16.20
C GLU A 121 40.73 -50.82 -17.06
N ASN A 122 41.04 -52.13 -17.13
CA ASN A 122 41.90 -52.65 -18.21
C ASN A 122 41.04 -53.39 -19.24
N ILE A 123 40.41 -52.64 -20.15
CA ILE A 123 39.85 -53.21 -21.38
C ILE A 123 40.92 -53.16 -22.46
N GLN A 124 41.24 -54.30 -23.07
CA GLN A 124 42.10 -54.34 -24.24
C GLN A 124 41.29 -53.97 -25.49
N LEU A 125 41.57 -52.79 -26.06
CA LEU A 125 41.15 -52.45 -27.43
C LEU A 125 41.99 -53.26 -28.43
N THR A 126 41.34 -54.10 -29.23
CA THR A 126 42.00 -54.89 -30.29
C THR A 126 42.40 -53.97 -31.45
N ILE A 127 43.68 -53.63 -31.52
CA ILE A 127 44.26 -52.77 -32.56
C ILE A 127 44.24 -53.46 -33.93
N LYS A 128 43.75 -52.78 -34.97
CA LYS A 128 44.10 -53.10 -36.37
C LYS A 128 45.33 -52.30 -36.80
N ASN A 129 46.24 -52.97 -37.51
CA ASN A 129 47.62 -52.54 -37.70
C ASN A 129 47.79 -51.22 -38.49
N THR A 130 48.36 -50.20 -37.85
CA THR A 130 49.29 -49.25 -38.48
C THR A 130 50.43 -48.94 -37.50
N ARG A 131 51.65 -48.69 -38.00
CA ARG A 131 52.82 -48.36 -37.16
C ARG A 131 52.71 -46.94 -36.61
N LYS A 132 52.07 -46.77 -35.45
CA LYS A 132 52.01 -45.51 -34.68
C LYS A 132 52.46 -45.76 -33.24
N ARG A 133 53.08 -44.76 -32.61
CA ARG A 133 53.51 -44.83 -31.20
C ARG A 133 52.26 -44.94 -30.30
N ILE A 134 52.32 -45.78 -29.27
CA ILE A 134 51.20 -45.96 -28.35
C ILE A 134 51.54 -45.24 -27.04
N PRO A 135 50.67 -44.36 -26.52
CA PRO A 135 50.91 -43.73 -25.22
C PRO A 135 50.91 -44.80 -24.12
N CYS A 136 51.87 -44.74 -23.21
CA CYS A 136 51.88 -45.58 -22.02
C CYS A 136 50.67 -45.18 -21.15
N PRO A 137 49.76 -46.10 -20.82
CA PRO A 137 48.55 -45.76 -20.09
C PRO A 137 48.81 -45.60 -18.57
N GLY A 138 49.90 -46.18 -18.06
CA GLY A 138 50.23 -46.18 -16.63
C GLY A 138 49.50 -47.27 -15.85
N LEU A 139 49.74 -47.37 -14.53
CA LEU A 139 49.08 -48.37 -13.70
C LEU A 139 47.64 -47.96 -13.42
N ARG A 140 46.73 -48.80 -13.90
CA ARG A 140 45.30 -48.54 -14.05
C ARG A 140 44.51 -49.67 -13.39
N SER A 141 43.59 -49.33 -12.49
CA SER A 141 42.61 -50.25 -11.90
C SER A 141 41.65 -49.50 -10.96
N GLN A 142 40.48 -50.10 -10.67
CA GLN A 142 39.53 -49.59 -9.68
C GLN A 142 40.16 -49.32 -8.29
N LYS A 143 41.11 -50.16 -7.85
CA LYS A 143 41.82 -49.96 -6.57
C LYS A 143 42.78 -48.76 -6.61
N ILE A 144 43.33 -48.44 -7.78
CA ILE A 144 44.16 -47.25 -7.99
C ILE A 144 43.28 -45.99 -8.03
N ARG A 145 42.13 -46.03 -8.71
CA ARG A 145 41.13 -44.95 -8.70
C ARG A 145 40.71 -44.57 -7.26
N TYR A 146 40.33 -45.56 -6.44
CA TYR A 146 40.06 -45.35 -5.01
C TYR A 146 41.26 -44.87 -4.17
N TYR A 147 42.50 -45.17 -4.59
CA TYR A 147 43.72 -44.66 -3.96
C TYR A 147 43.97 -43.17 -4.30
N ILE A 148 43.59 -42.73 -5.50
CA ILE A 148 43.73 -41.35 -5.96
C ILE A 148 42.66 -40.45 -5.33
N GLU A 149 41.40 -40.87 -5.34
CA GLU A 149 40.26 -40.12 -4.75
C GLU A 149 40.50 -39.70 -3.29
N ARG A 150 41.10 -40.59 -2.49
CA ARG A 150 41.27 -40.41 -1.04
C ARG A 150 42.53 -39.65 -0.62
N THR A 151 43.42 -39.32 -1.55
CA THR A 151 44.76 -38.81 -1.24
C THR A 151 44.82 -37.32 -1.60
N PRO A 152 45.04 -36.41 -0.61
CA PRO A 152 45.22 -34.97 -0.87
C PRO A 152 46.31 -34.72 -1.91
N ALA A 153 46.15 -33.66 -2.69
CA ALA A 153 47.05 -33.38 -3.82
C ALA A 153 48.45 -32.93 -3.36
N GLN A 154 49.44 -33.29 -4.18
CA GLN A 154 50.81 -32.75 -4.18
C GLN A 154 51.65 -32.84 -2.88
N VAL A 155 52.26 -34.02 -2.73
CA VAL A 155 53.60 -34.28 -2.12
C VAL A 155 53.81 -33.96 -0.62
N GLY A 156 54.25 -34.99 0.12
CA GLY A 156 54.74 -34.87 1.50
C GLY A 156 55.96 -35.77 1.75
N GLY A 157 57.04 -35.57 0.99
CA GLY A 157 58.26 -36.38 1.10
C GLY A 157 59.26 -36.10 -0.03
N THR A 158 60.55 -36.00 0.31
CA THR A 158 61.60 -35.39 -0.55
C THR A 158 62.02 -36.20 -1.78
N ARG A 159 61.59 -37.46 -1.94
CA ARG A 159 61.82 -38.27 -3.16
C ARG A 159 60.63 -39.20 -3.46
N PRO A 160 59.62 -38.76 -4.25
CA PRO A 160 58.52 -39.64 -4.66
C PRO A 160 58.95 -40.65 -5.74
N GLU A 161 58.64 -41.93 -5.54
CA GLU A 161 58.93 -43.03 -6.48
C GLU A 161 57.95 -43.06 -7.67
N TRP A 162 56.72 -42.58 -7.46
CA TRP A 162 55.66 -42.52 -8.46
C TRP A 162 54.92 -41.18 -8.43
N LYS A 163 54.27 -40.84 -9.55
CA LYS A 163 53.38 -39.68 -9.71
C LYS A 163 51.93 -40.17 -9.85
N ILE A 164 51.01 -39.44 -9.22
CA ILE A 164 49.57 -39.62 -9.38
C ILE A 164 49.14 -38.74 -10.56
N ASP A 165 48.58 -39.37 -11.58
CA ASP A 165 47.92 -38.73 -12.71
C ASP A 165 46.42 -38.71 -12.39
N ARG A 166 45.83 -37.51 -12.22
CA ARG A 166 44.40 -37.39 -11.89
C ARG A 166 43.54 -37.38 -13.15
N GLU A 167 43.91 -36.60 -14.16
CA GLU A 167 43.19 -36.52 -15.43
C GLU A 167 43.09 -37.88 -16.14
N GLY A 168 44.10 -38.75 -15.96
CA GLY A 168 44.05 -40.15 -16.37
C GLY A 168 43.85 -41.17 -15.24
N TYR A 169 43.43 -40.75 -14.03
CA TYR A 169 43.19 -41.49 -12.76
C TYR A 169 44.11 -42.73 -12.58
N CYS A 170 45.38 -42.60 -12.98
CA CYS A 170 46.37 -43.68 -12.99
C CYS A 170 47.61 -43.33 -12.16
N VAL A 171 48.44 -44.33 -11.90
CA VAL A 171 49.72 -44.15 -11.21
C VAL A 171 50.86 -44.47 -12.17
N ARG A 172 51.77 -43.51 -12.37
CA ARG A 172 52.91 -43.65 -13.28
C ARG A 172 54.21 -43.64 -12.48
N ALA A 173 55.22 -44.37 -12.92
CA ALA A 173 56.58 -44.19 -12.39
C ALA A 173 57.03 -42.73 -12.60
N LYS A 174 57.86 -42.21 -11.67
CA LYS A 174 58.34 -40.81 -11.75
C LYS A 174 58.91 -40.48 -13.13
N ASN A 175 59.77 -41.36 -13.63
CA ASN A 175 60.50 -41.27 -14.89
C ASN A 175 59.72 -41.81 -16.11
N CYS A 176 58.40 -42.02 -15.99
CA CYS A 176 57.58 -42.43 -17.14
C CYS A 176 57.36 -41.23 -18.09
N ASN A 177 57.91 -41.32 -19.30
CA ASN A 177 57.89 -40.29 -20.34
C ASN A 177 56.67 -40.35 -21.29
N GLY A 178 55.74 -41.27 -21.06
CA GLY A 178 54.42 -41.25 -21.71
C GLY A 178 54.27 -42.00 -23.05
N GLU A 179 55.33 -42.38 -23.75
CA GLU A 179 55.27 -43.19 -24.99
C GLU A 179 55.87 -44.59 -24.81
N TYR A 180 55.33 -45.62 -25.49
CA TYR A 180 55.95 -46.95 -25.54
C TYR A 180 55.58 -47.76 -26.81
N ILE A 181 56.32 -48.84 -27.04
CA ILE A 181 56.16 -49.75 -28.20
C ILE A 181 56.26 -51.21 -27.70
N ASN A 182 55.26 -52.03 -28.03
CA ASN A 182 55.07 -53.45 -27.65
C ASN A 182 54.87 -53.74 -26.13
N ASN A 183 53.73 -54.36 -25.81
CA ASN A 183 53.17 -54.58 -24.48
C ASN A 183 52.72 -53.30 -23.74
N ASN A 184 51.51 -53.33 -23.17
CA ASN A 184 50.71 -52.16 -22.74
C ASN A 184 51.26 -51.32 -21.56
N LEU A 185 52.52 -51.50 -21.13
CA LEU A 185 53.17 -50.73 -20.06
C LEU A 185 54.67 -50.58 -20.34
N CYS A 186 55.23 -49.39 -20.12
CA CYS A 186 56.67 -49.16 -20.14
C CYS A 186 57.37 -49.88 -18.97
N ILE A 187 58.69 -50.05 -19.06
CA ILE A 187 59.47 -50.88 -18.13
C ILE A 187 59.39 -50.34 -16.70
N GLU A 188 59.44 -49.02 -16.52
CA GLU A 188 59.39 -48.36 -15.22
C GLU A 188 58.02 -48.54 -14.56
N CYS A 189 56.93 -48.48 -15.34
CA CYS A 189 55.58 -48.76 -14.83
C CYS A 189 55.36 -50.26 -14.57
N LYS A 190 55.99 -51.16 -15.34
CA LYS A 190 56.00 -52.61 -15.04
C LYS A 190 56.71 -52.90 -13.72
N GLN A 191 57.90 -52.32 -13.50
CA GLN A 191 58.62 -52.44 -12.22
C GLN A 191 57.83 -51.85 -11.05
N LEU A 192 57.18 -50.69 -11.26
CA LEU A 192 56.31 -50.08 -10.26
C LEU A 192 55.10 -50.97 -9.90
N LYS A 193 54.60 -51.81 -10.81
CA LYS A 193 53.53 -52.78 -10.52
C LYS A 193 53.92 -53.77 -9.40
N SER A 194 55.22 -54.06 -9.28
CA SER A 194 55.79 -54.95 -8.27
C SER A 194 56.25 -54.21 -6.99
N ASN A 195 56.04 -52.89 -6.90
CA ASN A 195 56.47 -52.09 -5.75
C ASN A 195 55.54 -52.33 -4.55
N THR A 196 56.07 -53.01 -3.53
CA THR A 196 55.33 -53.37 -2.30
C THR A 196 54.80 -52.17 -1.52
N LYS A 197 55.45 -50.99 -1.59
CA LYS A 197 54.96 -49.75 -0.95
C LYS A 197 53.70 -49.25 -1.63
N LEU A 198 53.68 -49.22 -2.97
CA LEU A 198 52.52 -48.82 -3.75
C LEU A 198 51.38 -49.83 -3.58
N ASP A 199 51.66 -51.12 -3.69
CA ASP A 199 50.67 -52.19 -3.56
C ASP A 199 50.04 -52.22 -2.14
N ASN A 200 50.83 -52.01 -1.08
CA ASN A 200 50.29 -51.87 0.28
C ASN A 200 49.47 -50.59 0.46
N ARG A 201 49.83 -49.48 -0.19
CA ARG A 201 48.98 -48.26 -0.20
C ARG A 201 47.66 -48.53 -0.93
N ILE A 202 47.68 -49.16 -2.11
CA ILE A 202 46.49 -49.54 -2.89
C ILE A 202 45.59 -50.52 -2.12
N ARG A 203 46.17 -51.47 -1.37
CA ARG A 203 45.42 -52.47 -0.59
C ARG A 203 44.68 -51.93 0.65
N ALA A 204 45.07 -50.78 1.19
CA ALA A 204 44.39 -50.22 2.37
C ALA A 204 42.91 -49.93 2.05
N LYS A 205 41.98 -50.58 2.74
CA LYS A 205 40.53 -50.39 2.53
C LYS A 205 40.11 -48.96 2.88
N LYS A 206 39.15 -48.41 2.12
CA LYS A 206 38.39 -47.23 2.55
C LYS A 206 37.59 -47.62 3.80
N PRO A 207 37.63 -46.88 4.92
CA PRO A 207 36.73 -47.13 6.03
C PRO A 207 35.29 -46.87 5.56
N ASP A 208 34.34 -47.72 5.98
CA ASP A 208 32.91 -47.46 5.73
C ASP A 208 32.52 -46.08 6.29
N LYS A 209 31.51 -45.41 5.71
CA LYS A 209 31.01 -44.11 6.23
C LYS A 209 30.69 -44.11 7.73
N LYS A 210 30.38 -45.28 8.29
CA LYS A 210 30.04 -45.58 9.68
C LYS A 210 31.23 -46.01 10.57
N ASN A 211 32.35 -46.40 9.95
CA ASN A 211 33.61 -46.79 10.59
C ASN A 211 34.78 -45.83 10.23
N LEU A 212 34.49 -44.73 9.54
CA LEU A 212 35.00 -43.42 9.94
C LEU A 212 34.60 -43.21 11.40
N LYS A 213 35.38 -43.79 12.32
CA LYS A 213 35.09 -43.77 13.75
C LYS A 213 35.16 -42.29 14.17
N PHE A 214 34.06 -41.69 14.62
CA PHE A 214 33.11 -42.28 15.55
C PHE A 214 31.66 -42.51 15.02
N THR A 215 31.43 -43.73 14.51
CA THR A 215 30.32 -44.65 14.91
C THR A 215 29.07 -44.77 13.98
N PRO A 216 28.41 -45.97 13.86
CA PRO A 216 27.32 -46.24 12.88
C PRO A 216 25.87 -45.91 13.28
N ASN A 217 25.05 -45.53 12.30
CA ASN A 217 23.60 -45.27 12.41
C ASN A 217 22.68 -46.49 12.73
N TRP A 218 23.14 -47.74 12.67
CA TRP A 218 22.24 -48.92 12.52
C TRP A 218 21.11 -49.01 13.58
N TYR A 219 21.43 -48.77 14.85
CA TYR A 219 20.43 -48.73 15.92
C TYR A 219 19.57 -47.44 15.88
N PHE A 220 20.17 -46.29 15.53
CA PHE A 220 19.52 -44.97 15.58
C PHE A 220 18.42 -44.76 14.54
N GLU A 221 18.52 -45.36 13.35
CA GLU A 221 17.48 -45.21 12.33
C GLU A 221 16.16 -45.93 12.71
N ASN A 222 16.22 -46.92 13.61
CA ASN A 222 15.11 -47.82 13.95
C ASN A 222 14.64 -47.75 15.42
N ASP A 223 15.29 -46.97 16.30
CA ASP A 223 14.90 -46.93 17.72
C ASP A 223 13.66 -46.04 17.98
N LYS A 224 12.85 -46.48 18.94
CA LYS A 224 11.65 -45.82 19.49
C LYS A 224 11.98 -44.45 20.12
N LEU A 225 13.27 -44.16 20.37
CA LEU A 225 13.80 -42.87 20.84
C LEU A 225 13.36 -41.64 20.03
N LYS A 226 12.89 -41.77 18.78
CA LYS A 226 12.17 -40.68 18.08
C LYS A 226 10.96 -40.14 18.86
N LYS A 227 10.32 -40.95 19.72
CA LYS A 227 9.24 -40.49 20.64
C LYS A 227 9.75 -39.63 21.81
N HIS A 228 11.05 -39.66 22.09
CA HIS A 228 11.69 -38.90 23.17
C HIS A 228 12.37 -37.60 22.71
N LEU A 229 12.24 -37.22 21.42
CA LEU A 229 12.61 -35.90 20.87
C LEU A 229 11.77 -34.71 21.41
N ARG A 230 11.11 -34.89 22.57
CA ARG A 230 10.47 -33.82 23.35
C ARG A 230 11.45 -33.12 24.30
N ASN A 231 12.71 -33.57 24.37
CA ASN A 231 13.78 -32.94 25.13
C ASN A 231 14.59 -31.97 24.24
N SER A 232 14.86 -30.75 24.74
CA SER A 232 15.46 -29.64 23.98
C SER A 232 16.81 -29.99 23.36
N ASP A 233 17.66 -30.66 24.13
CA ASP A 233 19.09 -30.73 23.83
C ASP A 233 19.37 -31.69 22.67
N LEU A 234 18.47 -32.65 22.44
CA LEU A 234 18.49 -33.57 21.31
C LEU A 234 18.04 -32.91 19.99
N ALA A 235 17.20 -31.87 20.04
CA ALA A 235 16.82 -31.09 18.85
C ALA A 235 18.00 -30.26 18.33
N THR A 236 18.80 -29.70 19.23
CA THR A 236 20.03 -28.95 18.90
C THR A 236 21.02 -29.82 18.12
N ILE A 237 21.19 -31.08 18.51
CA ILE A 237 22.09 -32.04 17.84
C ILE A 237 21.58 -32.40 16.43
N TRP A 238 20.26 -32.52 16.25
CA TRP A 238 19.66 -32.80 14.93
C TRP A 238 19.90 -31.68 13.91
N ASN A 239 19.88 -30.41 14.34
CA ASN A 239 20.16 -29.27 13.46
C ASN A 239 21.60 -29.29 12.90
N ILE A 240 22.60 -29.62 13.73
CA ILE A 240 24.04 -29.63 13.35
C ILE A 240 24.33 -30.64 12.22
N ILE A 241 23.52 -31.69 12.10
CA ILE A 241 23.68 -32.75 11.09
C ILE A 241 23.20 -32.30 9.69
N LYS A 242 22.36 -31.26 9.58
CA LYS A 242 21.67 -30.89 8.34
C LYS A 242 22.38 -29.83 7.48
N ASP A 243 23.34 -29.08 8.02
CA ASP A 243 23.98 -27.93 7.36
C ASP A 243 25.22 -28.27 6.48
N LYS A 244 25.36 -29.52 6.00
CA LYS A 244 26.62 -29.99 5.38
C LYS A 244 26.64 -30.39 3.90
N ASP A 245 25.53 -30.36 3.17
CA ASP A 245 25.57 -30.53 1.70
C ASP A 245 24.56 -29.64 0.95
N THR A 246 25.06 -29.05 -0.14
CA THR A 246 24.41 -28.28 -1.23
C THR A 246 23.54 -27.04 -0.95
N THR A 247 24.04 -25.91 -1.49
CA THR A 247 23.29 -24.81 -2.16
C THR A 247 22.28 -23.97 -1.36
N LYS A 248 22.81 -22.90 -0.74
CA LYS A 248 22.24 -21.56 -0.46
C LYS A 248 20.89 -21.38 0.27
N ASP A 249 19.97 -22.33 0.28
CA ASP A 249 18.78 -22.29 1.13
C ASP A 249 19.05 -23.01 2.46
N SER A 250 19.66 -22.29 3.40
CA SER A 250 19.71 -22.69 4.82
C SER A 250 18.27 -22.94 5.29
N ASN A 251 17.92 -24.23 5.42
CA ASN A 251 16.55 -24.73 5.26
C ASN A 251 15.52 -23.82 5.94
N LEU A 252 14.72 -23.09 5.14
CA LEU A 252 13.99 -21.89 5.59
C LEU A 252 13.21 -22.11 6.88
N TRP A 253 12.56 -23.27 7.02
CA TRP A 253 11.78 -23.66 8.20
C TRP A 253 12.63 -23.88 9.45
N ILE A 254 13.86 -24.40 9.33
CA ILE A 254 14.82 -24.48 10.45
C ILE A 254 15.35 -23.09 10.80
N THR A 255 15.65 -22.24 9.80
CA THR A 255 16.09 -20.87 10.06
C THR A 255 15.00 -20.08 10.79
N ILE A 256 13.74 -20.18 10.36
CA ILE A 256 12.58 -19.59 11.04
C ILE A 256 12.36 -20.22 12.42
N ALA A 257 12.42 -21.55 12.57
CA ALA A 257 12.25 -22.21 13.86
C ALA A 257 13.35 -21.81 14.87
N ASN A 258 14.61 -21.78 14.46
CA ASN A 258 15.72 -21.33 15.29
C ASN A 258 15.60 -19.85 15.67
N LYS A 259 15.12 -18.99 14.76
CA LYS A 259 14.81 -17.58 15.08
C LYS A 259 13.63 -17.47 16.07
N GLY A 260 12.60 -18.29 15.94
CA GLY A 260 11.46 -18.34 16.86
C GLY A 260 11.83 -18.86 18.26
N LEU A 261 12.61 -19.95 18.35
CA LEU A 261 13.15 -20.46 19.62
C LEU A 261 14.05 -19.43 20.31
N ASN A 262 14.85 -18.69 19.52
CA ASN A 262 15.65 -17.56 19.99
C ASN A 262 14.84 -16.24 20.12
N ARG A 263 13.50 -16.32 20.25
CA ARG A 263 12.59 -15.20 20.55
C ARG A 263 12.61 -14.01 19.58
N ALA A 264 13.14 -14.20 18.37
CA ALA A 264 13.27 -13.12 17.38
C ALA A 264 11.93 -12.60 16.83
N PHE A 265 10.81 -13.28 17.14
CA PHE A 265 9.46 -12.87 16.75
C PHE A 265 8.58 -12.45 17.94
N ASP A 266 9.13 -12.39 19.17
CA ASP A 266 8.35 -12.09 20.38
C ASP A 266 7.66 -10.73 20.31
N ASN A 267 8.27 -9.75 19.64
CA ASN A 267 7.73 -8.40 19.43
C ASN A 267 6.92 -8.25 18.11
N VAL A 268 6.54 -9.36 17.45
CA VAL A 268 5.90 -9.36 16.12
C VAL A 268 4.57 -10.12 16.16
N ASP A 269 3.63 -9.65 16.99
CA ASP A 269 2.34 -10.29 17.24
C ASP A 269 1.51 -10.57 15.99
N THR A 270 1.49 -9.64 15.03
CA THR A 270 0.84 -9.83 13.72
C THR A 270 1.36 -11.07 12.98
N PHE A 271 2.67 -11.35 13.06
CA PHE A 271 3.29 -12.53 12.43
C PHE A 271 3.01 -13.80 13.23
N LYS A 272 3.12 -13.76 14.57
CA LYS A 272 2.73 -14.87 15.45
C LYS A 272 1.26 -15.26 15.24
N GLY A 273 0.36 -14.29 15.09
CA GLY A 273 -1.05 -14.47 14.78
C GLY A 273 -1.27 -15.09 13.39
N LEU A 274 -0.58 -14.61 12.35
CA LEU A 274 -0.59 -15.21 11.01
C LEU A 274 -0.15 -16.68 11.04
N CYS A 275 0.99 -16.99 11.65
CA CYS A 275 1.49 -18.36 11.78
C CYS A 275 0.51 -19.26 12.55
N THR A 276 -0.07 -18.77 13.64
CA THR A 276 -1.07 -19.49 14.45
C THR A 276 -2.32 -19.83 13.63
N VAL A 277 -2.78 -18.91 12.78
CA VAL A 277 -3.93 -19.11 11.89
C VAL A 277 -3.60 -20.08 10.74
N ILE A 278 -2.39 -20.01 10.18
CA ILE A 278 -1.90 -20.96 9.17
C ILE A 278 -1.83 -22.38 9.75
N CYS A 279 -1.30 -22.56 10.96
CA CYS A 279 -1.26 -23.86 11.63
C CYS A 279 -2.68 -24.41 11.88
N GLN A 280 -3.62 -23.58 12.35
CA GLN A 280 -5.03 -24.01 12.50
C GLN A 280 -5.68 -24.47 11.18
N VAL A 281 -5.28 -23.89 10.04
CA VAL A 281 -5.74 -24.29 8.71
C VAL A 281 -5.10 -25.61 8.27
N ILE A 282 -3.79 -25.78 8.46
CA ILE A 282 -3.07 -27.01 8.11
C ILE A 282 -3.61 -28.19 8.93
N ASN A 283 -3.64 -28.06 10.27
CA ASN A 283 -4.13 -29.10 11.17
C ASN A 283 -5.57 -29.51 10.82
N ARG A 284 -6.45 -28.57 10.46
CA ARG A 284 -7.82 -28.89 10.02
C ARG A 284 -7.87 -29.68 8.70
N LYS A 285 -6.95 -29.44 7.75
CA LYS A 285 -6.84 -30.27 6.52
C LYS A 285 -6.42 -31.68 6.86
N GLU A 286 -5.42 -31.84 7.72
CA GLU A 286 -4.91 -33.14 8.18
C GLU A 286 -5.98 -33.93 8.94
N GLU A 287 -6.81 -33.24 9.73
CA GLU A 287 -7.97 -33.82 10.42
C GLU A 287 -9.23 -34.00 9.53
N GLY A 288 -9.18 -33.63 8.24
CA GLY A 288 -10.33 -33.70 7.32
C GLY A 288 -11.51 -32.78 7.65
N LYS A 289 -11.29 -31.74 8.46
CA LYS A 289 -12.35 -30.84 8.98
C LYS A 289 -12.57 -29.61 8.09
N GLU A 290 -13.81 -29.13 8.07
CA GLU A 290 -14.16 -27.87 7.40
C GLU A 290 -13.41 -26.66 7.96
N MET A 291 -13.16 -25.67 7.09
CA MET A 291 -12.49 -24.40 7.41
C MET A 291 -13.36 -23.40 8.20
N ARG A 292 -14.25 -23.90 9.05
CA ARG A 292 -15.18 -23.10 9.86
C ARG A 292 -14.58 -22.80 11.24
N ASN A 293 -14.91 -21.62 11.76
CA ASN A 293 -14.53 -21.14 13.10
C ASN A 293 -13.02 -21.16 13.38
N LEU A 294 -12.22 -20.63 12.44
CA LEU A 294 -10.81 -20.28 12.68
C LEU A 294 -10.71 -19.17 13.75
N GLN A 295 -9.77 -19.30 14.68
CA GLN A 295 -9.49 -18.30 15.70
C GLN A 295 -8.31 -17.42 15.27
N TYR A 296 -8.50 -16.10 15.28
CA TYR A 296 -7.49 -15.11 14.89
C TYR A 296 -7.18 -14.23 16.10
N SER A 297 -5.91 -13.89 16.34
CA SER A 297 -5.52 -12.96 17.39
C SER A 297 -6.05 -11.53 17.13
N GLU A 298 -6.04 -10.67 18.15
CA GLU A 298 -6.54 -9.30 18.00
C GLU A 298 -5.64 -8.47 17.07
N GLU A 299 -4.31 -8.61 17.21
CA GLU A 299 -3.31 -7.84 16.47
C GLU A 299 -3.33 -8.19 14.99
N PHE A 300 -3.42 -9.49 14.67
CA PHE A 300 -3.60 -9.95 13.29
C PHE A 300 -4.98 -9.57 12.72
N THR A 301 -6.03 -9.57 13.55
CA THR A 301 -7.36 -9.06 13.15
C THR A 301 -7.31 -7.55 12.85
N ASN A 302 -6.61 -6.76 13.67
CA ASN A 302 -6.43 -5.32 13.50
C ASN A 302 -5.59 -5.01 12.26
N PHE A 303 -4.52 -5.77 11.98
CA PHE A 303 -3.77 -5.69 10.72
C PHE A 303 -4.66 -5.93 9.50
N LEU A 304 -5.48 -6.99 9.49
CA LEU A 304 -6.42 -7.28 8.41
C LEU A 304 -7.50 -6.19 8.26
N ILE A 305 -7.94 -5.58 9.37
CA ILE A 305 -8.84 -4.43 9.38
C ILE A 305 -8.20 -3.20 8.73
N VAL A 306 -6.93 -2.91 9.02
CA VAL A 306 -6.18 -1.81 8.38
C VAL A 306 -5.98 -2.10 6.89
N LEU A 307 -5.48 -3.29 6.53
CA LEU A 307 -5.25 -3.71 5.14
C LEU A 307 -6.54 -3.61 4.30
N GLY A 308 -7.67 -4.09 4.82
CA GLY A 308 -8.98 -3.98 4.18
C GLY A 308 -9.58 -2.57 4.16
N THR A 309 -9.01 -1.61 4.88
CA THR A 309 -9.36 -0.18 4.79
C THR A 309 -8.51 0.53 3.74
N VAL A 310 -7.22 0.20 3.64
CA VAL A 310 -6.32 0.71 2.59
C VAL A 310 -6.76 0.19 1.21
N SER A 311 -7.04 -1.11 1.08
CA SER A 311 -7.62 -1.67 -0.14
C SER A 311 -8.31 -3.01 0.13
N PRO A 312 -9.62 -3.13 -0.11
CA PRO A 312 -10.32 -4.42 -0.12
C PRO A 312 -9.72 -5.42 -1.12
N ARG A 313 -9.10 -4.95 -2.21
CA ARG A 313 -8.41 -5.81 -3.19
C ARG A 313 -7.07 -6.32 -2.67
N ALA A 314 -6.33 -5.52 -1.89
CA ALA A 314 -5.12 -5.97 -1.22
C ALA A 314 -5.41 -6.98 -0.10
N LEU A 315 -6.48 -6.77 0.68
CA LEU A 315 -6.98 -7.77 1.64
C LEU A 315 -7.35 -9.08 0.94
N GLU A 316 -8.04 -9.02 -0.21
CA GLU A 316 -8.43 -10.22 -0.95
C GLU A 316 -7.21 -10.93 -1.56
N LEU A 317 -6.23 -10.20 -2.11
CA LEU A 317 -4.96 -10.76 -2.58
C LEU A 317 -4.18 -11.43 -1.43
N PHE A 318 -4.14 -10.81 -0.26
CA PHE A 318 -3.56 -11.40 0.94
C PHE A 318 -4.30 -12.69 1.35
N ARG A 319 -5.64 -12.70 1.34
CA ARG A 319 -6.48 -13.87 1.64
C ARG A 319 -6.37 -14.99 0.60
N GLN A 320 -5.87 -14.70 -0.60
CA GLN A 320 -5.66 -15.68 -1.67
C GLN A 320 -4.27 -16.36 -1.59
N ASN A 321 -3.26 -15.67 -1.05
CA ASN A 321 -1.89 -16.18 -0.93
C ASN A 321 -1.54 -16.67 0.50
N LEU A 322 -2.26 -16.17 1.51
CA LEU A 322 -2.11 -16.47 2.93
C LEU A 322 -3.50 -16.73 3.54
N VAL A 323 -3.58 -17.01 4.84
CA VAL A 323 -4.88 -17.14 5.53
C VAL A 323 -5.27 -15.81 6.16
N GLY A 324 -6.54 -15.39 5.99
CA GLY A 324 -7.08 -14.14 6.55
C GLY A 324 -8.58 -14.21 6.83
N ARG A 325 -9.14 -13.10 7.32
CA ARG A 325 -10.59 -12.90 7.46
C ARG A 325 -11.17 -12.38 6.14
N SER A 326 -12.40 -12.79 5.79
CA SER A 326 -13.11 -12.21 4.64
C SER A 326 -13.58 -10.78 4.92
N ILE A 327 -13.80 -9.98 3.88
CA ILE A 327 -14.35 -8.62 4.01
C ILE A 327 -15.74 -8.62 4.67
N GLN A 328 -16.54 -9.69 4.48
CA GLN A 328 -17.81 -9.89 5.17
C GLN A 328 -17.63 -10.08 6.69
N ASN A 329 -16.66 -10.90 7.10
CA ASN A 329 -16.34 -11.12 8.51
C ASN A 329 -15.85 -9.83 9.18
N ILE A 330 -14.97 -9.07 8.49
CA ILE A 330 -14.51 -7.76 8.95
C ILE A 330 -15.67 -6.76 9.07
N ARG A 331 -16.61 -6.71 8.11
CA ARG A 331 -17.81 -5.89 8.20
C ARG A 331 -18.69 -6.25 9.41
N LYS A 332 -18.85 -7.55 9.71
CA LYS A 332 -19.57 -8.02 10.91
C LYS A 332 -18.87 -7.61 12.21
N LEU A 333 -17.55 -7.71 12.28
CA LEU A 333 -16.77 -7.22 13.43
C LEU A 333 -16.97 -5.71 13.63
N ARG A 334 -16.87 -4.91 12.56
CA ARG A 334 -17.10 -3.45 12.62
C ARG A 334 -18.52 -3.08 13.04
N ALA A 335 -19.54 -3.80 12.55
CA ALA A 335 -20.93 -3.57 12.95
C ALA A 335 -21.17 -3.80 14.45
N ASN A 336 -20.43 -4.74 15.04
CA ASN A 336 -20.52 -5.13 16.45
C ASN A 336 -19.61 -4.32 17.40
N LEU A 337 -18.68 -3.50 16.89
CA LEU A 337 -17.80 -2.67 17.72
C LEU A 337 -18.55 -1.49 18.34
N SER A 338 -18.38 -1.26 19.64
CA SER A 338 -19.01 -0.16 20.39
C SER A 338 -18.71 1.23 19.82
N ASP A 339 -17.53 1.37 19.22
CA ASP A 339 -16.95 2.64 18.81
C ASP A 339 -17.38 3.05 17.39
N THR A 340 -18.09 2.18 16.68
CA THR A 340 -18.66 2.47 15.36
C THR A 340 -19.85 3.43 15.48
N LEU A 341 -19.72 4.63 14.90
CA LEU A 341 -20.75 5.65 14.81
C LEU A 341 -22.13 5.03 14.51
N THR A 342 -23.08 5.21 15.44
CA THR A 342 -24.41 4.53 15.46
C THR A 342 -25.49 5.49 14.99
N ASN A 343 -25.61 6.59 15.71
CA ASN A 343 -26.45 7.73 15.36
C ASN A 343 -25.61 8.73 14.54
N PRO A 344 -26.07 9.22 13.37
CA PRO A 344 -25.42 10.32 12.66
C PRO A 344 -25.54 11.67 13.39
N ASP A 345 -26.50 11.85 14.29
CA ASP A 345 -26.77 13.13 14.95
C ASP A 345 -25.68 13.47 16.00
N LEU A 346 -25.57 14.77 16.34
CA LEU A 346 -24.78 15.21 17.48
C LEU A 346 -25.45 14.75 18.79
N CYS A 347 -24.92 13.68 19.38
CA CYS A 347 -25.42 13.04 20.59
C CYS A 347 -24.29 12.75 21.59
N PHE A 348 -24.66 12.51 22.85
CA PHE A 348 -23.73 12.30 23.96
C PHE A 348 -22.79 11.11 23.70
N GLU A 349 -23.32 10.01 23.15
CA GLU A 349 -22.59 8.78 22.88
C GLU A 349 -21.44 8.99 21.88
N ASN A 350 -21.63 9.85 20.88
CA ASN A 350 -20.61 10.14 19.87
C ASN A 350 -19.44 10.95 20.45
N VAL A 351 -19.72 11.90 21.35
CA VAL A 351 -18.68 12.65 22.06
C VAL A 351 -18.06 11.80 23.18
N ALA A 352 -18.81 10.91 23.83
CA ALA A 352 -18.30 9.97 24.82
C ALA A 352 -17.36 8.91 24.21
N ARG A 353 -17.59 8.48 22.97
CA ARG A 353 -16.61 7.70 22.18
C ARG A 353 -15.30 8.45 22.01
N PHE A 354 -15.36 9.75 21.70
CA PHE A 354 -14.16 10.58 21.60
C PHE A 354 -13.48 10.77 22.97
N LYS A 355 -14.24 10.96 24.06
CA LYS A 355 -13.68 10.99 25.43
C LYS A 355 -12.94 9.71 25.80
N ARG A 356 -13.51 8.53 25.50
CA ARG A 356 -12.84 7.22 25.65
C ARG A 356 -11.52 7.14 24.89
N PHE A 357 -11.43 7.74 23.70
CA PHE A 357 -10.17 7.85 22.96
C PHE A 357 -9.17 8.75 23.70
N LEU A 358 -9.57 9.94 24.17
CA LEU A 358 -8.72 10.84 24.96
C LEU A 358 -8.18 10.14 26.22
N ASP A 359 -9.04 9.43 26.95
CA ASP A 359 -8.66 8.71 28.17
C ASP A 359 -7.69 7.56 27.89
N LYS A 360 -7.88 6.81 26.79
CA LYS A 360 -6.98 5.71 26.37
C LYS A 360 -5.56 6.20 26.05
N ILE A 361 -5.38 7.48 25.71
CA ILE A 361 -4.07 8.13 25.49
C ILE A 361 -3.66 9.06 26.64
N ASN A 362 -4.42 9.10 27.75
CA ASN A 362 -4.24 10.00 28.90
C ASN A 362 -4.14 11.50 28.51
N TYR A 363 -4.87 11.93 27.47
CA TYR A 363 -4.86 13.31 27.02
C TYR A 363 -5.88 14.16 27.80
N LYS A 364 -5.37 15.19 28.49
CA LYS A 364 -6.15 16.13 29.32
C LYS A 364 -6.06 17.58 28.83
N GLY A 365 -5.49 17.80 27.64
CA GLY A 365 -5.45 19.12 27.02
C GLY A 365 -6.78 19.47 26.33
N PRO A 366 -6.94 20.72 25.86
CA PRO A 366 -8.14 21.14 25.18
C PRO A 366 -8.14 20.72 23.70
N ILE A 367 -9.33 20.61 23.11
CA ILE A 367 -9.54 20.13 21.75
C ILE A 367 -10.05 21.23 20.81
N ALA A 368 -9.83 21.07 19.51
CA ALA A 368 -10.50 21.87 18.49
C ALA A 368 -11.77 21.14 18.02
N ALA A 369 -12.89 21.85 18.01
CA ALA A 369 -14.06 21.47 17.23
C ALA A 369 -13.98 22.14 15.84
N MET A 370 -14.46 21.48 14.80
CA MET A 370 -14.58 22.07 13.47
C MET A 370 -15.77 21.48 12.72
N SER A 371 -16.36 22.25 11.81
CA SER A 371 -17.50 21.77 11.01
C SER A 371 -17.61 22.43 9.65
N ASP A 372 -18.08 21.68 8.64
CA ASP A 372 -18.17 22.08 7.23
C ASP A 372 -19.33 21.34 6.51
N ASN A 373 -19.83 21.89 5.41
CA ASN A 373 -20.94 21.39 4.59
C ASN A 373 -20.49 20.62 3.35
N THR A 374 -20.26 19.32 3.47
CA THR A 374 -19.94 18.46 2.31
C THR A 374 -21.16 18.26 1.42
N LYS A 375 -21.04 18.57 0.12
CA LYS A 375 -22.11 18.35 -0.87
C LYS A 375 -22.33 16.85 -1.16
N LEU A 376 -23.58 16.42 -1.18
CA LEU A 376 -23.99 15.04 -1.45
C LEU A 376 -24.57 14.87 -2.86
N LYS A 377 -24.65 13.62 -3.32
CA LYS A 377 -25.55 13.22 -4.41
C LYS A 377 -26.94 12.94 -3.82
N PRO A 378 -27.99 13.74 -4.13
CA PRO A 378 -29.31 13.56 -3.54
C PRO A 378 -29.86 12.15 -3.82
N SER A 379 -30.12 11.39 -2.77
CA SER A 379 -30.70 10.04 -2.86
C SER A 379 -31.28 9.60 -1.52
N LEU A 380 -32.46 8.98 -1.55
CA LEU A 380 -33.07 8.33 -0.38
C LEU A 380 -32.64 6.86 -0.32
N ARG A 381 -32.39 6.34 0.88
CA ARG A 381 -32.04 4.93 1.12
C ARG A 381 -32.67 4.44 2.42
N TYR A 382 -32.96 3.14 2.52
CA TYR A 382 -33.33 2.52 3.80
C TYR A 382 -32.09 2.20 4.63
N SER A 383 -32.13 2.50 5.93
CA SER A 383 -31.11 2.11 6.90
C SER A 383 -31.65 1.04 7.84
N SER A 384 -31.31 -0.23 7.60
CA SER A 384 -31.71 -1.36 8.44
C SER A 384 -31.17 -1.30 9.88
N ARG A 385 -30.16 -0.46 10.15
CA ARG A 385 -29.61 -0.22 11.50
C ARG A 385 -30.43 0.80 12.31
N LEU A 386 -31.12 1.71 11.63
CA LEU A 386 -31.94 2.77 12.24
C LEU A 386 -33.45 2.50 12.10
N GLY A 387 -33.85 1.60 11.20
CA GLY A 387 -35.26 1.35 10.89
C GLY A 387 -35.94 2.50 10.12
N CYS A 388 -35.17 3.34 9.42
CA CYS A 388 -35.68 4.58 8.83
C CYS A 388 -35.18 4.84 7.39
N ILE A 389 -35.80 5.81 6.71
CA ILE A 389 -35.32 6.35 5.43
C ILE A 389 -34.32 7.48 5.68
N ILE A 390 -33.08 7.28 5.24
CA ILE A 390 -31.98 8.25 5.31
C ILE A 390 -31.81 8.98 3.97
N GLY A 391 -31.13 10.13 3.99
CA GLY A 391 -30.96 11.03 2.83
C GLY A 391 -32.00 12.16 2.78
N SER A 392 -32.76 12.35 3.87
CA SER A 392 -33.67 13.47 4.07
C SER A 392 -33.16 14.37 5.20
N ILE A 393 -33.66 15.60 5.26
CA ILE A 393 -33.45 16.55 6.38
C ILE A 393 -34.47 16.34 7.52
N LEU A 394 -35.45 15.44 7.34
CA LEU A 394 -36.39 15.07 8.39
C LEU A 394 -35.70 14.20 9.46
N SER A 395 -36.27 14.21 10.66
CA SER A 395 -35.75 13.43 11.80
C SER A 395 -35.81 11.92 11.55
N ASN A 396 -34.91 11.18 12.22
CA ASN A 396 -34.90 9.70 12.22
C ASN A 396 -36.21 9.08 12.72
N GLU A 397 -37.04 9.86 13.43
CA GLU A 397 -38.36 9.45 13.93
C GLU A 397 -39.46 9.68 12.88
N GLU A 398 -39.47 10.84 12.21
CA GLU A 398 -40.38 11.11 11.08
C GLU A 398 -40.18 10.16 9.88
N THR A 399 -38.95 9.65 9.68
CA THR A 399 -38.63 8.74 8.58
C THR A 399 -38.60 7.27 9.00
N LYS A 400 -39.01 6.94 10.23
CA LYS A 400 -39.04 5.59 10.78
C LYS A 400 -40.15 4.75 10.13
N ILE A 401 -39.78 3.56 9.66
CA ILE A 401 -40.69 2.59 9.07
C ILE A 401 -41.10 1.59 10.16
N GLN A 402 -42.41 1.41 10.36
CA GLN A 402 -42.95 0.34 11.21
C GLN A 402 -43.58 -0.75 10.34
N GLU A 403 -44.33 -0.35 9.30
CA GLU A 403 -44.93 -1.22 8.31
C GLU A 403 -44.43 -0.92 6.88
N TYR A 404 -44.53 -1.91 5.99
CA TYR A 404 -44.18 -1.74 4.57
C TYR A 404 -44.94 -0.57 3.89
N ASN A 405 -46.18 -0.32 4.33
CA ASN A 405 -47.03 0.76 3.84
C ASN A 405 -46.52 2.17 4.20
N ASP A 406 -45.61 2.30 5.16
CA ASP A 406 -45.01 3.58 5.53
C ASP A 406 -43.99 4.06 4.50
N ILE A 407 -43.33 3.14 3.79
CA ILE A 407 -42.31 3.44 2.77
C ILE A 407 -42.83 4.45 1.72
N PRO A 408 -43.95 4.21 1.00
CA PRO A 408 -44.47 5.19 0.05
C PRO A 408 -45.00 6.47 0.72
N ARG A 409 -45.58 6.38 1.93
CA ARG A 409 -46.09 7.55 2.68
C ARG A 409 -44.96 8.51 3.04
N ILE A 410 -43.88 8.00 3.64
CA ILE A 410 -42.69 8.75 4.04
C ILE A 410 -41.97 9.31 2.80
N ILE A 411 -41.79 8.51 1.74
CA ILE A 411 -41.17 8.98 0.49
C ILE A 411 -41.96 10.13 -0.14
N ASN A 412 -43.29 10.11 -0.10
CA ASN A 412 -44.09 11.22 -0.60
C ASN A 412 -44.02 12.44 0.33
N SER A 413 -44.16 12.26 1.65
CA SER A 413 -43.96 13.34 2.62
C SER A 413 -42.59 14.04 2.47
N ILE A 414 -41.52 13.30 2.17
CA ILE A 414 -40.19 13.87 1.90
C ILE A 414 -40.17 14.70 0.60
N LYS A 415 -40.84 14.26 -0.47
CA LYS A 415 -40.97 15.04 -1.72
C LYS A 415 -41.79 16.31 -1.51
N ASP A 416 -42.93 16.19 -0.83
CA ASP A 416 -43.90 17.27 -0.65
C ASP A 416 -43.32 18.38 0.23
N LYS A 417 -42.65 18.01 1.34
CA LYS A 417 -41.84 18.93 2.17
C LYS A 417 -40.56 19.42 1.47
N LYS A 418 -40.24 18.94 0.25
CA LYS A 418 -38.96 19.17 -0.48
C LYS A 418 -37.72 18.89 0.37
N ALA A 419 -37.82 17.87 1.22
CA ALA A 419 -36.93 17.57 2.33
C ALA A 419 -35.79 16.59 1.97
N ILE A 420 -35.41 16.48 0.70
CA ILE A 420 -34.25 15.65 0.29
C ILE A 420 -32.96 16.40 0.61
N ALA A 421 -31.99 15.71 1.22
CA ALA A 421 -30.72 16.31 1.58
C ALA A 421 -29.81 16.50 0.35
N ASN A 422 -29.22 17.69 0.25
CA ASN A 422 -28.27 18.07 -0.81
C ASN A 422 -26.83 18.16 -0.27
N TYR A 423 -26.67 18.30 1.04
CA TYR A 423 -25.39 18.41 1.75
C TYR A 423 -25.47 17.66 3.08
N VAL A 424 -24.32 17.45 3.71
CA VAL A 424 -24.20 16.99 5.09
C VAL A 424 -23.25 17.92 5.84
N HIS A 425 -23.71 18.45 6.97
CA HIS A 425 -22.90 19.21 7.90
C HIS A 425 -22.10 18.22 8.76
N VAL A 426 -20.81 18.12 8.50
CA VAL A 426 -19.88 17.21 9.19
C VAL A 426 -19.36 17.92 10.43
N TYR A 427 -19.48 17.29 11.60
CA TYR A 427 -18.83 17.77 12.83
C TYR A 427 -17.65 16.88 13.20
N ILE A 428 -16.52 17.52 13.47
CA ILE A 428 -15.24 16.89 13.79
C ILE A 428 -14.70 17.43 15.11
N LEU A 429 -14.12 16.54 15.91
CA LEU A 429 -13.23 16.88 17.02
C LEU A 429 -11.80 16.47 16.68
N GLN A 430 -10.83 17.30 17.03
CA GLN A 430 -9.40 16.99 16.84
C GLN A 430 -8.58 17.46 18.04
N ILE A 431 -7.59 16.65 18.43
CA ILE A 431 -6.53 17.09 19.34
C ILE A 431 -5.59 18.03 18.57
N PRO A 432 -5.34 19.27 19.01
CA PRO A 432 -4.55 20.27 18.29
C PRO A 432 -3.03 20.01 18.41
N LEU A 433 -2.60 18.76 18.17
CA LEU A 433 -1.20 18.33 18.19
C LEU A 433 -0.85 17.56 16.90
N PRO A 434 0.42 17.59 16.45
CA PRO A 434 0.86 16.83 15.29
C PRO A 434 0.55 15.33 15.40
N LYS A 435 0.28 14.69 14.25
CA LYS A 435 0.01 13.24 14.08
C LYS A 435 -1.33 12.73 14.65
N PHE A 436 -2.13 13.56 15.34
CA PHE A 436 -3.48 13.15 15.76
C PHE A 436 -4.52 13.40 14.65
N PRO A 437 -5.28 12.37 14.23
CA PRO A 437 -6.28 12.52 13.18
C PRO A 437 -7.56 13.22 13.70
N PRO A 438 -8.31 13.89 12.81
CA PRO A 438 -9.68 14.33 13.10
C PRO A 438 -10.61 13.14 13.30
N VAL A 439 -11.60 13.26 14.20
CA VAL A 439 -12.64 12.26 14.46
C VAL A 439 -14.01 12.87 14.23
N ILE A 440 -14.79 12.28 13.33
CA ILE A 440 -16.17 12.69 13.04
C ILE A 440 -17.08 12.27 14.20
N ILE A 441 -17.85 13.22 14.73
CA ILE A 441 -18.84 13.01 15.81
C ILE A 441 -20.30 13.21 15.36
N ALA A 442 -20.54 13.90 14.24
CA ALA A 442 -21.88 13.98 13.63
C ALA A 442 -21.81 14.19 12.11
N LEU A 443 -22.90 13.82 11.43
CA LEU A 443 -23.14 13.87 9.99
C LEU A 443 -24.60 14.30 9.74
N ILE A 444 -24.88 15.59 9.95
CA ILE A 444 -26.25 16.11 9.98
C ILE A 444 -26.71 16.48 8.56
N PRO A 445 -27.76 15.84 8.00
CA PRO A 445 -28.19 16.08 6.62
C PRO A 445 -28.94 17.42 6.49
N ASN A 446 -28.59 18.25 5.51
CA ASN A 446 -29.30 19.50 5.25
C ASN A 446 -29.49 19.77 3.73
N ASN A 447 -30.15 20.89 3.41
CA ASN A 447 -30.48 21.31 2.04
C ASN A 447 -29.63 22.49 1.54
N GLY A 448 -28.61 22.92 2.30
CA GLY A 448 -27.77 24.09 2.01
C GLY A 448 -28.40 25.43 2.41
N LYS A 449 -29.41 25.46 3.30
CA LYS A 449 -30.11 26.67 3.76
C LYS A 449 -30.13 26.85 5.28
N ASP A 450 -29.21 26.24 6.01
CA ASP A 450 -29.13 26.40 7.46
C ASP A 450 -28.79 27.84 7.84
N SER A 451 -29.56 28.38 8.79
CA SER A 451 -29.32 29.72 9.34
C SER A 451 -28.15 29.73 10.31
N ALA A 452 -27.65 30.94 10.62
CA ALA A 452 -26.69 31.14 11.70
C ALA A 452 -27.20 30.56 13.04
N ASP A 453 -28.50 30.70 13.33
CA ASP A 453 -29.13 30.15 14.53
C ASP A 453 -29.18 28.61 14.53
N ASN A 454 -29.48 27.97 13.40
CA ASN A 454 -29.45 26.50 13.28
C ASN A 454 -28.06 25.97 13.63
N ILE A 455 -27.02 26.52 12.99
CA ILE A 455 -25.63 26.10 13.20
C ILE A 455 -25.19 26.44 14.63
N ALA A 456 -25.52 27.63 15.15
CA ALA A 456 -25.21 28.03 16.52
C ALA A 456 -25.89 27.15 17.56
N ASN A 457 -27.09 26.62 17.30
CA ASN A 457 -27.76 25.70 18.22
C ASN A 457 -27.05 24.33 18.26
N ILE A 458 -26.47 23.86 17.15
CA ILE A 458 -25.64 22.66 17.13
C ILE A 458 -24.32 22.92 17.90
N HIS A 459 -23.69 24.09 17.73
CA HIS A 459 -22.53 24.51 18.54
C HIS A 459 -22.87 24.58 20.05
N LYS A 460 -24.01 25.17 20.42
CA LYS A 460 -24.52 25.21 21.81
C LYS A 460 -24.73 23.82 22.37
N LYS A 461 -25.28 22.88 21.61
CA LYS A 461 -25.47 21.48 22.05
C LYS A 461 -24.14 20.81 22.41
N LEU A 462 -23.09 21.05 21.63
CA LEU A 462 -21.75 20.55 21.95
C LEU A 462 -21.19 21.19 23.24
N ILE A 463 -21.30 22.52 23.37
CA ILE A 463 -20.57 23.32 24.38
C ILE A 463 -21.33 23.48 25.70
N LEU A 464 -22.67 23.56 25.69
CA LEU A 464 -23.48 23.79 26.89
C LEU A 464 -24.05 22.50 27.48
N GLU A 465 -24.35 21.50 26.63
CA GLU A 465 -24.97 20.25 27.09
C GLU A 465 -23.94 19.12 27.22
N ILE A 466 -23.22 18.77 26.16
CA ILE A 466 -22.49 17.49 26.07
C ILE A 466 -21.06 17.56 26.65
N ALA A 467 -20.23 18.49 26.18
CA ALA A 467 -18.82 18.58 26.59
C ALA A 467 -18.60 18.88 28.09
N PRO A 468 -19.43 19.68 28.79
CA PRO A 468 -19.28 19.90 30.23
C PRO A 468 -19.47 18.62 31.06
N GLN A 469 -20.44 17.78 30.69
CA GLN A 469 -20.72 16.51 31.37
C GLN A 469 -19.58 15.49 31.20
N LEU A 470 -18.90 15.54 30.06
CA LEU A 470 -17.74 14.69 29.76
C LEU A 470 -16.41 15.29 30.23
N ASN A 471 -16.41 16.48 30.85
CA ASN A 471 -15.21 17.22 31.23
C ASN A 471 -14.20 17.37 30.07
N ILE A 472 -14.69 17.87 28.93
CA ILE A 472 -13.90 18.12 27.71
C ILE A 472 -13.74 19.62 27.51
N SER A 473 -12.52 20.13 27.71
CA SER A 473 -12.17 21.49 27.29
C SER A 473 -12.12 21.61 25.77
N ILE A 474 -12.91 22.52 25.21
CA ILE A 474 -12.90 22.90 23.79
C ILE A 474 -12.24 24.28 23.71
N LEU A 475 -11.14 24.40 22.98
CA LEU A 475 -10.41 25.66 22.79
C LEU A 475 -10.99 26.48 21.64
N SER A 476 -11.51 25.84 20.59
CA SER A 476 -11.91 26.53 19.37
C SER A 476 -13.03 25.85 18.58
N ILE A 477 -13.71 26.65 17.76
CA ILE A 477 -14.63 26.23 16.70
C ILE A 477 -14.06 26.72 15.36
N GLY A 478 -13.74 25.79 14.45
CA GLY A 478 -13.33 26.07 13.07
C GLY A 478 -14.48 25.93 12.06
N SER A 479 -14.51 26.78 11.04
CA SER A 479 -15.36 26.61 9.85
C SER A 479 -14.72 27.25 8.59
N ASP A 480 -15.31 27.03 7.41
CA ASP A 480 -14.88 27.66 6.14
C ASP A 480 -14.90 29.20 6.28
N GLY A 481 -16.04 29.72 6.74
CA GLY A 481 -16.28 31.15 6.90
C GLY A 481 -17.45 31.69 6.08
N ALA A 482 -18.31 30.80 5.54
CA ALA A 482 -19.56 31.19 4.93
C ALA A 482 -20.40 32.05 5.89
N ALA A 483 -21.19 33.00 5.36
CA ALA A 483 -21.85 34.03 6.17
C ALA A 483 -22.73 33.47 7.32
N ALA A 484 -23.41 32.34 7.10
CA ALA A 484 -24.18 31.66 8.14
C ALA A 484 -23.30 31.07 9.26
N GLU A 485 -22.15 30.51 8.92
CA GLU A 485 -21.19 29.95 9.88
C GLU A 485 -20.49 31.05 10.68
N PHE A 486 -20.06 32.13 10.02
CA PHE A 486 -19.49 33.30 10.70
C PHE A 486 -20.51 33.95 11.64
N GLY A 487 -21.78 34.00 11.23
CA GLY A 487 -22.90 34.38 12.10
C GLY A 487 -23.01 33.44 13.31
N ALA A 488 -22.98 32.13 13.09
CA ALA A 488 -23.07 31.14 14.15
C ALA A 488 -21.91 31.22 15.17
N GLN A 489 -20.68 31.33 14.69
CA GLN A 489 -19.50 31.59 15.53
C GLN A 489 -19.65 32.89 16.33
N SER A 490 -20.21 33.94 15.72
CA SER A 490 -20.44 35.22 16.39
C SER A 490 -21.55 35.15 17.45
N ILE A 491 -22.59 34.33 17.24
CA ILE A 491 -23.60 34.02 18.28
C ILE A 491 -22.96 33.31 19.48
N ILE A 492 -22.01 32.39 19.25
CA ILE A 492 -21.28 31.73 20.34
C ILE A 492 -20.37 32.72 21.08
N LEU A 493 -19.57 33.54 20.39
CA LEU A 493 -18.71 34.55 21.03
C LEU A 493 -19.50 35.59 21.85
N ASN A 494 -20.69 35.96 21.38
CA ASN A 494 -21.57 36.91 22.05
C ASN A 494 -22.47 36.28 23.13
N THR A 495 -22.37 34.97 23.37
CA THR A 495 -23.12 34.29 24.43
C THR A 495 -22.73 34.85 25.80
N LYS A 496 -23.72 35.02 26.69
CA LYS A 496 -23.49 35.51 28.06
C LYS A 496 -22.84 34.40 28.90
N THR A 497 -21.72 34.72 29.52
CA THR A 497 -20.95 33.85 30.42
C THR A 497 -20.47 34.66 31.62
N ASP A 498 -20.38 34.05 32.79
CA ASP A 498 -19.97 34.73 34.04
C ASP A 498 -18.50 35.19 34.02
N LYS A 499 -17.69 34.58 33.16
CA LYS A 499 -16.29 34.88 32.94
C LYS A 499 -16.03 35.11 31.45
N LYS A 500 -15.11 36.02 31.15
CA LYS A 500 -14.59 36.30 29.81
C LYS A 500 -13.08 36.55 29.89
N VAL A 501 -12.38 36.26 28.80
CA VAL A 501 -11.02 36.77 28.57
C VAL A 501 -11.16 38.04 27.73
N GLU A 502 -10.77 39.16 28.30
CA GLU A 502 -10.83 40.47 27.67
C GLU A 502 -9.42 41.08 27.60
N ILE A 503 -9.07 41.64 26.44
CA ILE A 503 -7.81 42.34 26.18
C ILE A 503 -8.15 43.66 25.50
N ILE A 504 -8.00 44.76 26.23
CA ILE A 504 -8.23 46.12 25.73
C ILE A 504 -6.89 46.86 25.66
N ASP A 505 -6.50 47.28 24.47
CA ASP A 505 -5.48 48.31 24.27
C ASP A 505 -6.17 49.55 23.68
N LYS A 506 -6.28 50.62 24.47
CA LYS A 506 -6.89 51.89 24.04
C LYS A 506 -6.03 52.69 23.07
N THR A 507 -4.72 52.47 23.06
CA THR A 507 -3.77 53.20 22.19
C THR A 507 -3.76 52.63 20.77
N LEU A 508 -3.85 51.30 20.65
CA LEU A 508 -3.94 50.57 19.38
C LEU A 508 -5.41 50.33 18.94
N ASN A 509 -6.37 50.72 19.79
CA ASN A 509 -7.80 50.42 19.67
C ASN A 509 -8.05 48.92 19.38
N ILE A 510 -7.43 48.08 20.20
CA ILE A 510 -7.68 46.64 20.23
C ILE A 510 -8.72 46.40 21.32
N ASN A 511 -9.81 45.73 20.96
CA ASN A 511 -10.75 45.14 21.92
C ASN A 511 -10.98 43.69 21.49
N PHE A 512 -10.29 42.77 22.17
CA PHE A 512 -10.48 41.34 22.00
C PHE A 512 -11.28 40.80 23.19
N ASN A 513 -12.30 39.99 22.91
CA ASN A 513 -13.21 39.44 23.90
C ASN A 513 -13.53 37.98 23.55
N CYS A 514 -13.43 37.07 24.53
CA CYS A 514 -13.68 35.65 24.38
C CYS A 514 -14.50 35.12 25.58
N PRO A 515 -15.62 34.41 25.37
CA PRO A 515 -16.42 33.83 26.45
C PRO A 515 -15.71 32.62 27.08
N VAL A 516 -15.79 32.51 28.40
CA VAL A 516 -15.30 31.36 29.16
C VAL A 516 -16.49 30.54 29.65
N PHE A 517 -16.66 29.35 29.08
CA PHE A 517 -17.75 28.44 29.42
C PHE A 517 -17.38 27.57 30.63
N SER A 518 -18.35 27.35 31.53
CA SER A 518 -18.16 26.53 32.73
C SER A 518 -17.80 25.08 32.35
N ASN A 519 -16.86 24.48 33.10
CA ASN A 519 -16.28 23.15 32.85
C ASN A 519 -15.68 22.92 31.44
N ILE A 520 -15.43 23.98 30.67
CA ILE A 520 -14.81 23.92 29.34
C ILE A 520 -13.59 24.85 29.25
N GLY A 521 -13.75 26.13 29.60
CA GLY A 521 -12.73 27.16 29.41
C GLY A 521 -13.07 28.16 28.30
N PRO A 522 -12.08 28.95 27.82
CA PRO A 522 -12.26 29.93 26.75
C PRO A 522 -12.48 29.25 25.39
N VAL A 523 -13.49 29.69 24.64
CA VAL A 523 -13.75 29.20 23.27
C VAL A 523 -13.49 30.31 22.24
N LEU A 524 -12.57 30.03 21.33
CA LEU A 524 -12.16 30.90 20.22
C LEU A 524 -12.89 30.54 18.92
N ARG A 525 -13.19 31.53 18.08
CA ARG A 525 -13.54 31.25 16.67
C ARG A 525 -12.28 31.13 15.82
N ILE A 526 -12.30 30.25 14.84
CA ILE A 526 -11.27 30.11 13.80
C ILE A 526 -11.98 29.99 12.45
N GLN A 527 -11.43 30.63 11.42
CA GLN A 527 -11.82 30.47 10.02
C GLN A 527 -10.63 29.89 9.25
N ASP A 528 -10.83 29.23 8.11
CA ASP A 528 -9.68 28.74 7.32
C ASP A 528 -8.89 29.93 6.72
N PRO A 529 -7.62 30.17 7.13
CA PRO A 529 -6.84 31.27 6.58
C PRO A 529 -6.60 31.14 5.07
N LYS A 530 -6.64 29.92 4.50
CA LYS A 530 -6.53 29.71 3.04
C LYS A 530 -7.67 30.37 2.28
N HIS A 531 -8.86 30.43 2.87
CA HIS A 531 -10.04 30.99 2.22
C HIS A 531 -9.93 32.51 2.05
N VAL A 532 -9.08 33.21 2.84
CA VAL A 532 -8.74 34.62 2.58
C VAL A 532 -7.89 34.76 1.31
N LYS A 533 -6.81 33.98 1.14
CA LYS A 533 -5.96 33.98 -0.06
C LYS A 533 -6.77 33.62 -1.32
N LYS A 534 -7.63 32.59 -1.25
CA LYS A 534 -8.54 32.25 -2.37
C LYS A 534 -9.54 33.37 -2.68
N THR A 535 -10.11 34.02 -1.67
CA THR A 535 -11.07 35.11 -1.89
C THR A 535 -10.41 36.32 -2.52
N ALA A 536 -9.26 36.77 -2.02
CA ALA A 536 -8.50 37.88 -2.58
C ALA A 536 -8.09 37.62 -4.04
N CYS A 537 -7.59 36.41 -4.34
CA CYS A 537 -7.22 36.00 -5.69
C CYS A 537 -8.45 36.04 -6.61
N ASN A 538 -9.56 35.40 -6.22
CA ASN A 538 -10.78 35.36 -7.00
C ASN A 538 -11.41 36.76 -7.23
N VAL A 539 -11.20 37.72 -6.33
CA VAL A 539 -11.62 39.11 -6.51
C VAL A 539 -10.77 39.81 -7.57
N VAL A 540 -9.44 39.75 -7.48
CA VAL A 540 -8.53 40.39 -8.47
C VAL A 540 -8.68 39.75 -9.86
N MET A 541 -8.75 38.42 -9.91
CA MET A 541 -8.88 37.64 -11.15
C MET A 541 -10.30 37.68 -11.74
N SER A 542 -11.26 38.34 -11.10
CA SER A 542 -12.61 38.51 -11.64
C SER A 542 -12.67 39.43 -12.86
N GLY A 543 -11.68 40.32 -13.03
CA GLY A 543 -11.66 41.38 -14.05
C GLY A 543 -12.67 42.51 -13.80
N ALA A 544 -13.76 42.25 -13.08
CA ALA A 544 -14.82 43.21 -12.73
C ALA A 544 -14.53 44.02 -11.45
N ARG A 545 -13.42 43.74 -10.76
CA ARG A 545 -13.00 44.42 -9.53
C ARG A 545 -11.51 44.72 -9.54
N VAL A 546 -11.12 45.75 -8.82
CA VAL A 546 -9.74 46.23 -8.64
C VAL A 546 -9.51 46.43 -7.15
N LEU A 547 -8.38 45.96 -6.61
CA LEU A 547 -7.96 46.30 -5.25
C LEU A 547 -7.13 47.58 -5.31
N THR A 548 -7.47 48.58 -4.50
CA THR A 548 -6.74 49.85 -4.42
C THR A 548 -5.85 49.87 -3.18
N PHE A 549 -4.59 50.25 -3.33
CA PHE A 549 -3.59 50.32 -2.26
C PHE A 549 -3.00 51.73 -2.21
N GLY A 550 -3.77 52.67 -1.68
CA GLY A 550 -3.43 54.09 -1.66
C GLY A 550 -3.35 54.67 -3.08
N LYS A 551 -2.13 54.92 -3.56
CA LYS A 551 -1.86 55.43 -4.92
C LYS A 551 -1.70 54.31 -5.99
N HIS A 552 -1.71 53.04 -5.58
CA HIS A 552 -1.49 51.89 -6.45
C HIS A 552 -2.76 51.05 -6.61
N ILE A 553 -2.79 50.18 -7.63
CA ILE A 553 -3.89 49.23 -7.86
C ILE A 553 -3.38 47.83 -8.21
N ALA A 554 -4.17 46.80 -7.89
CA ALA A 554 -4.01 45.43 -8.35
C ALA A 554 -5.28 44.97 -9.09
N CYS A 555 -5.11 44.53 -10.33
CA CYS A 555 -6.17 44.12 -11.24
C CYS A 555 -5.70 42.95 -12.13
N PHE A 556 -6.64 42.27 -12.77
CA PHE A 556 -6.38 41.15 -13.68
C PHE A 556 -5.28 41.43 -14.74
N GLU A 557 -5.24 42.64 -15.31
CA GLU A 557 -4.22 43.01 -16.31
C GLU A 557 -2.78 42.93 -15.78
N HIS A 558 -2.55 43.23 -14.49
CA HIS A 558 -1.23 43.11 -13.89
C HIS A 558 -0.79 41.64 -13.81
N PHE A 559 -1.68 40.74 -13.38
CA PHE A 559 -1.42 39.30 -13.33
C PHE A 559 -1.28 38.68 -14.73
N LEU A 560 -2.03 39.17 -15.71
CA LEU A 560 -1.88 38.78 -17.12
C LEU A 560 -0.53 39.22 -17.72
N LYS A 561 0.04 40.35 -17.27
CA LYS A 561 1.41 40.74 -17.64
C LYS A 561 2.45 39.85 -16.94
N LEU A 562 2.30 39.63 -15.63
CA LEU A 562 3.23 38.84 -14.81
C LEU A 562 3.33 37.37 -15.28
N VAL A 563 2.21 36.72 -15.64
CA VAL A 563 2.21 35.31 -16.08
C VAL A 563 2.89 35.08 -17.43
N ASN A 564 3.07 36.14 -18.23
CA ASN A 564 3.78 36.09 -19.51
C ASN A 564 5.28 36.44 -19.38
N LEU A 565 5.80 36.69 -18.17
CA LEU A 565 7.23 36.92 -17.95
C LEU A 565 8.02 35.60 -17.96
N PRO A 566 9.23 35.54 -18.55
CA PRO A 566 10.03 34.31 -18.64
C PRO A 566 10.55 33.81 -17.28
N ASN A 567 10.47 34.63 -16.23
CA ASN A 567 10.82 34.31 -14.85
C ASN A 567 9.59 34.26 -13.92
N SER A 568 8.37 34.20 -14.45
CA SER A 568 7.15 34.21 -13.64
C SER A 568 7.09 33.03 -12.67
N VAL A 569 6.52 33.28 -11.49
CA VAL A 569 6.15 32.23 -10.53
C VAL A 569 4.71 31.76 -10.74
N LEU A 570 3.93 32.49 -11.54
CA LEU A 570 2.57 32.13 -11.93
C LEU A 570 2.58 31.16 -13.13
N TYR A 571 1.72 30.16 -13.11
CA TYR A 571 1.40 29.37 -14.30
C TYR A 571 0.26 30.03 -15.10
N ASN A 572 0.18 29.75 -16.40
CA ASN A 572 -0.96 30.21 -17.23
C ASN A 572 -2.33 29.82 -16.63
N GLY A 573 -2.42 28.66 -15.98
CA GLY A 573 -3.64 28.20 -15.27
C GLY A 573 -3.98 28.97 -13.99
N ASP A 574 -3.09 29.80 -13.46
CA ASP A 574 -3.33 30.62 -12.26
C ASP A 574 -4.09 31.91 -12.59
N VAL A 575 -4.14 32.28 -13.87
CA VAL A 575 -4.72 33.53 -14.37
C VAL A 575 -5.77 33.26 -15.45
N ILE A 576 -5.45 32.40 -16.42
CA ILE A 576 -6.31 32.07 -17.56
C ILE A 576 -7.02 30.74 -17.26
N LYS A 577 -8.35 30.79 -17.13
CA LYS A 577 -9.20 29.66 -16.70
C LYS A 577 -8.87 29.13 -15.29
N LEU A 578 -8.50 30.04 -14.38
CA LEU A 578 -8.23 29.76 -12.96
C LEU A 578 -9.26 28.81 -12.33
N ASP A 579 -8.77 27.70 -11.77
CA ASP A 579 -9.52 26.94 -10.79
C ASP A 579 -9.60 27.76 -9.50
N ARG A 580 -10.79 28.26 -9.21
CA ARG A 580 -11.09 29.11 -8.05
C ARG A 580 -10.91 28.41 -6.70
N GLN A 581 -10.66 27.11 -6.70
CA GLN A 581 -10.38 26.29 -5.52
C GLN A 581 -8.90 25.89 -5.37
N ASP A 582 -8.01 26.19 -6.32
CA ASP A 582 -6.58 25.90 -6.14
C ASP A 582 -5.95 26.87 -5.11
N ASP A 583 -5.76 26.35 -3.89
CA ASP A 583 -4.95 26.99 -2.85
C ASP A 583 -3.54 27.35 -3.36
N GLY A 584 -3.00 26.58 -4.32
CA GLY A 584 -1.69 26.79 -4.93
C GLY A 584 -1.63 28.05 -5.79
N ALA A 585 -2.59 28.26 -6.69
CA ALA A 585 -2.68 29.47 -7.53
C ALA A 585 -2.88 30.71 -6.67
N ALA A 586 -3.71 30.62 -5.63
CA ALA A 586 -3.88 31.67 -4.63
C ALA A 586 -2.57 31.95 -3.85
N TYR A 587 -1.82 30.91 -3.47
CA TYR A 587 -0.51 31.07 -2.82
C TYR A 587 0.54 31.70 -3.75
N ARG A 588 0.64 31.25 -5.01
CA ARG A 588 1.54 31.82 -6.02
C ARG A 588 1.21 33.28 -6.34
N SER A 589 -0.08 33.64 -6.33
CA SER A 589 -0.55 35.01 -6.55
C SER A 589 -0.07 36.01 -5.48
N PHE A 590 0.01 35.58 -4.22
CA PHE A 590 0.41 36.44 -3.08
C PHE A 590 1.74 36.05 -2.42
N CYS A 591 2.61 35.32 -3.13
CA CYS A 591 3.94 35.02 -2.62
C CYS A 591 4.90 36.22 -2.79
N HIS A 592 5.90 36.29 -1.92
CA HIS A 592 6.95 37.32 -1.97
C HIS A 592 7.57 37.48 -3.36
N GLN A 593 7.83 36.37 -4.06
CA GLN A 593 8.45 36.38 -5.38
C GLN A 593 7.59 37.09 -6.44
N ASN A 594 6.27 36.90 -6.41
CA ASN A 594 5.35 37.57 -7.34
C ASN A 594 5.23 39.08 -7.01
N LEU A 595 5.18 39.45 -5.73
CA LEU A 595 5.21 40.86 -5.31
C LEU A 595 6.54 41.55 -5.69
N ALA A 596 7.68 40.86 -5.54
CA ALA A 596 8.99 41.40 -5.93
C ALA A 596 9.07 41.74 -7.43
N GLN A 597 8.41 40.93 -8.28
CA GLN A 597 8.27 41.18 -9.72
C GLN A 597 7.35 42.38 -10.03
N CYS A 598 6.39 42.70 -9.17
CA CYS A 598 5.55 43.90 -9.30
C CYS A 598 6.28 45.22 -8.98
N LEU A 599 7.35 45.17 -8.17
CA LEU A 599 7.93 46.34 -7.48
C LEU A 599 9.35 46.72 -7.94
N ASN A 600 9.82 46.19 -9.08
CA ASN A 600 11.16 46.43 -9.63
C ASN A 600 12.30 46.26 -8.60
N GLY A 601 12.12 45.38 -7.61
CA GLY A 601 13.12 45.01 -6.60
C GLY A 601 13.57 46.09 -5.61
N LYS A 602 13.06 47.32 -5.65
CA LYS A 602 13.57 48.44 -4.83
C LYS A 602 12.69 48.91 -3.67
N GLU A 603 11.38 48.62 -3.70
CA GLU A 603 10.44 49.01 -2.63
C GLU A 603 9.68 47.79 -2.06
N ILE A 604 10.38 46.66 -1.87
CA ILE A 604 9.79 45.47 -1.25
C ILE A 604 9.56 45.75 0.25
N LYS A 605 8.32 46.05 0.60
CA LYS A 605 7.74 45.64 1.89
C LYS A 605 7.03 44.30 1.69
N GLU A 606 7.00 43.48 2.73
CA GLU A 606 6.53 42.10 2.63
C GLU A 606 5.01 42.01 2.33
N GLY A 607 4.61 40.86 1.78
CA GLY A 607 3.27 40.67 1.24
C GLY A 607 2.26 40.33 2.33
N TYR A 608 1.62 41.34 2.91
CA TYR A 608 0.77 41.23 4.11
C TYR A 608 -0.28 40.09 4.08
N GLU A 609 -0.96 39.84 2.96
CA GLU A 609 -1.92 38.72 2.82
C GLU A 609 -1.22 37.36 2.66
N GLY A 610 -0.01 37.36 2.08
CA GLY A 610 0.95 36.26 2.13
C GLY A 610 1.24 35.86 3.56
N GLU A 611 1.78 36.81 4.31
CA GLU A 611 2.24 36.67 5.70
C GLU A 611 1.13 36.30 6.69
N LEU A 612 -0.07 36.86 6.56
CA LEU A 612 -1.18 36.56 7.48
C LEU A 612 -1.49 35.06 7.49
N VAL A 613 -1.59 34.41 6.33
CA VAL A 613 -1.84 32.96 6.27
C VAL A 613 -0.62 32.16 6.74
N ASP A 614 0.58 32.62 6.41
CA ASP A 614 1.80 31.89 6.73
C ASP A 614 2.10 31.95 8.24
N SER A 615 1.70 33.04 8.92
CA SER A 615 1.72 33.17 10.38
C SER A 615 0.78 32.19 11.12
N TYR A 616 -0.25 31.67 10.45
CA TYR A 616 -1.07 30.57 10.94
C TYR A 616 -0.47 29.22 10.56
N LEU A 617 -0.10 29.01 9.29
CA LEU A 617 0.18 27.68 8.74
C LEU A 617 1.67 27.26 8.81
N ASN A 618 2.63 28.17 8.68
CA ASN A 618 4.06 27.83 8.61
C ASN A 618 4.63 27.44 9.97
N ARG A 619 4.85 26.13 10.18
CA ARG A 619 5.28 25.52 11.45
C ARG A 619 6.70 25.89 11.88
N GLU A 620 7.51 26.50 11.00
CA GLU A 620 8.88 26.90 11.29
C GLU A 620 8.95 28.30 11.93
N ILE A 621 7.93 29.14 11.71
CA ILE A 621 7.86 30.50 12.28
C ILE A 621 7.54 30.42 13.78
N CYS A 622 8.38 31.06 14.60
CA CYS A 622 8.24 31.07 16.05
C CYS A 622 7.01 31.89 16.53
N PRO A 623 6.44 31.61 17.73
CA PRO A 623 5.19 32.22 18.18
C PRO A 623 5.18 33.74 18.22
N ILE A 624 6.29 34.38 18.63
CA ILE A 624 6.38 35.85 18.71
C ILE A 624 6.33 36.51 17.31
N GLU A 625 6.94 35.87 16.30
CA GLU A 625 6.94 36.41 14.94
C GLU A 625 5.59 36.19 14.25
N ARG A 626 4.95 35.04 14.49
CA ARG A 626 3.55 34.81 14.08
C ARG A 626 2.61 35.90 14.61
N MET A 627 2.78 36.30 15.87
CA MET A 627 2.00 37.40 16.47
C MET A 627 2.29 38.74 15.78
N ARG A 628 3.57 39.06 15.47
CA ARG A 628 3.95 40.28 14.73
C ARG A 628 3.31 40.33 13.34
N MET A 629 3.42 39.25 12.56
CA MET A 629 2.81 39.12 11.24
C MET A 629 1.28 39.29 11.29
N CYS A 630 0.61 38.61 12.23
CA CYS A 630 -0.83 38.77 12.50
C CYS A 630 -1.21 40.23 12.81
N MET A 631 -0.47 40.88 13.72
CA MET A 631 -0.76 42.26 14.12
C MET A 631 -0.47 43.27 13.01
N MET A 632 0.60 43.08 12.24
CA MET A 632 0.94 43.92 11.08
C MET A 632 -0.17 43.86 10.03
N ALA A 633 -0.63 42.66 9.67
CA ALA A 633 -1.76 42.47 8.78
C ALA A 633 -3.07 43.08 9.34
N TYR A 634 -3.35 42.92 10.65
CA TYR A 634 -4.51 43.52 11.30
C TYR A 634 -4.51 45.06 11.23
N PHE A 635 -3.38 45.71 11.51
CA PHE A 635 -3.26 47.17 11.39
C PHE A 635 -3.32 47.64 9.94
N PHE A 636 -2.70 46.91 9.01
CA PHE A 636 -2.80 47.18 7.58
C PHE A 636 -4.25 47.12 7.10
N LEU A 637 -4.99 46.05 7.40
CA LEU A 637 -6.39 45.88 7.01
C LEU A 637 -7.28 46.99 7.59
N ARG A 638 -7.03 47.45 8.82
CA ARG A 638 -7.77 48.57 9.42
C ARG A 638 -7.48 49.92 8.77
N LEU A 639 -6.21 50.22 8.48
CA LEU A 639 -5.83 51.43 7.74
C LEU A 639 -6.37 51.41 6.31
N TRP A 640 -6.38 50.23 5.68
CA TRP A 640 -6.95 50.02 4.36
C TRP A 640 -8.46 50.22 4.34
N HIS A 641 -9.21 49.59 5.27
CA HIS A 641 -10.66 49.80 5.41
C HIS A 641 -10.99 51.29 5.57
N PHE A 642 -10.30 52.00 6.48
CA PHE A 642 -10.50 53.45 6.68
C PHE A 642 -10.18 54.28 5.42
N HIS A 643 -9.18 53.88 4.64
CA HIS A 643 -8.90 54.50 3.34
C HIS A 643 -10.03 54.24 2.33
N ILE A 644 -10.54 53.01 2.23
CA ILE A 644 -11.68 52.66 1.36
C ILE A 644 -12.92 53.46 1.79
N ASP A 645 -13.27 53.48 3.07
CA ASP A 645 -14.41 54.27 3.60
C ASP A 645 -14.27 55.75 3.22
N THR A 646 -13.09 56.34 3.48
CA THR A 646 -12.81 57.75 3.20
C THR A 646 -12.92 58.06 1.71
N MET A 647 -12.53 57.14 0.84
CA MET A 647 -12.59 57.31 -0.61
C MET A 647 -14.00 57.03 -1.16
N ALA A 648 -14.76 56.10 -0.58
CA ALA A 648 -16.17 55.87 -0.90
C ALA A 648 -17.04 57.09 -0.56
N HIS A 649 -16.81 57.74 0.60
CA HIS A 649 -17.51 58.99 0.96
C HIS A 649 -17.17 60.16 0.01
N LYS A 650 -15.97 60.19 -0.58
CA LYS A 650 -15.54 61.21 -1.55
C LYS A 650 -15.96 60.92 -2.98
N TYR A 651 -16.05 59.63 -3.34
CA TYR A 651 -16.23 59.14 -4.71
C TYR A 651 -17.28 58.01 -4.76
N PRO A 652 -18.52 58.22 -4.28
CA PRO A 652 -19.53 57.16 -4.10
C PRO A 652 -20.03 56.52 -5.41
N HIS A 653 -19.68 57.09 -6.57
CA HIS A 653 -19.97 56.51 -7.89
C HIS A 653 -18.87 55.57 -8.40
N TYR A 654 -17.74 55.47 -7.70
CA TYR A 654 -16.55 54.74 -8.16
C TYR A 654 -16.04 53.67 -7.17
N ILE A 655 -16.47 53.69 -5.91
CA ILE A 655 -16.02 52.78 -4.84
C ILE A 655 -17.25 52.31 -4.04
N SER A 656 -17.33 51.00 -3.81
CA SER A 656 -18.46 50.29 -3.19
C SER A 656 -18.01 49.19 -2.24
#